data_AF-A0A0M2PS10-F1
#
_entry.id   AF-A0A0M2PS10-F1
#
_cell.length_a   1.000
_cell.length_b   1.000
_cell.length_c   1.000
_cell.angle_alpha   90.00
_cell.angle_beta   90.00
_cell.angle_gamma   90.00
#
_symmetry.space_group_name_H-M   'P 1'
#
loop_
_entity.id
_entity.type
_entity.pdbx_description
1 polymer ?
#
loop_
_entity_poly.entity_id
_entity_poly.type
_entity_poly.pdbx_seq_one_letter_code
_entity_poly.pdbx_strand_id
1 'polypeptide(L)'
;MKSNLLKKVVVGTTLTMAMSFAATGTDIPYNVLSHPMSTVAYASEETVLNLPFDNNANDSSASAVTTSVFGNPEFVQGRIEQAIRFKSPGQYVDLGNRDEFRFGESTDFSVAFWIKSEGISGDPSIISNKNWNSGSNTGWILALNGSGNLIWNYKTSQSSRLDYHMPNVADNYWHHIVVTHDRNNGSARFYKDGSLVKTVDISGMKGTLDSSYTTKIGQDGTGKYGSTLTAQIDDMQIYRNVLSETEVRAMYDSAPPLPPTPVESVSLDQTELNLKSGAPMPLTVTVSPIDATDKKVEWISSDEEVAKVEMINERPTVIAGKPGDATITVKSIDGGKTATVKVHVSNSIDVSGDGLLTKEDLNLVLKNQNSHEGDNRWKRAQKADINDDKKVDHTDAQLMKEKLAPYKNDFLYKRVVFIGIDGAGNGVKDPQANATNIQKLMSEGAGTYEAKAMMPTISGQNWGSMLHGVVPSTHGLNNGNVDKPYPEKNPYPSYMKLLKQERPMLNQASFTTWSPINKGIIEDSAGAYKVNGGNDTNTTQKTVDYIKAEGKNSRHIFVHLDEVDGAGHNYGYGSQKWYEALQKADQHVGQIVQALEEEELMEDTLLIVTTDHGGKGTGHGGSSPEEQTIFWTAKGKSITPGTVLSDVENMDTAAVAAHALRLDLPENWDAKIPAGLFQDKK
;
A
#
# COMPACT_ATOMS: atom_id res chain seq x y z
N MET A 1 -52.79 -21.86 -28.30
CA MET A 1 -53.54 -22.49 -27.18
C MET A 1 -52.62 -22.47 -25.96
N LYS A 2 -53.19 -22.32 -24.74
CA LYS A 2 -52.72 -22.74 -23.37
C LYS A 2 -51.19 -22.86 -23.09
N SER A 3 -50.64 -22.37 -21.99
CA SER A 3 -51.25 -21.74 -20.79
C SER A 3 -50.23 -21.01 -19.92
N ASN A 4 -50.61 -19.83 -19.40
CA ASN A 4 -50.02 -19.24 -18.19
C ASN A 4 -50.49 -20.01 -16.94
N LEU A 5 -49.68 -20.03 -15.88
CA LEU A 5 -50.16 -20.18 -14.51
C LEU A 5 -49.60 -19.06 -13.63
N LEU A 6 -50.51 -18.29 -13.02
CA LEU A 6 -50.24 -17.22 -12.07
C LEU A 6 -51.32 -17.31 -10.97
N LYS A 7 -50.93 -17.44 -9.71
CA LYS A 7 -51.77 -17.24 -8.51
C LYS A 7 -50.87 -16.60 -7.44
N LYS A 8 -51.08 -15.35 -7.02
CA LYS A 8 -52.19 -14.75 -6.21
C LYS A 8 -52.14 -15.08 -4.71
N VAL A 9 -51.76 -14.07 -3.93
CA VAL A 9 -52.37 -13.64 -2.65
C VAL A 9 -52.32 -12.10 -2.70
N VAL A 10 -53.39 -11.40 -3.09
CA VAL A 10 -54.48 -10.87 -2.24
C VAL A 10 -53.96 -9.94 -1.12
N VAL A 11 -54.05 -8.63 -1.36
CA VAL A 11 -54.04 -7.58 -0.34
C VAL A 11 -55.38 -6.86 -0.41
N GLY A 12 -56.04 -6.69 0.73
CA GLY A 12 -57.35 -6.05 0.85
C GLY A 12 -57.30 -4.69 1.53
N THR A 13 -57.89 -3.70 0.87
CA THR A 13 -58.48 -2.45 1.39
C THR A 13 -59.23 -2.63 2.74
N THR A 14 -59.42 -1.65 3.63
CA THR A 14 -59.26 -0.18 3.64
C THR A 14 -59.57 0.33 5.05
N LEU A 15 -59.02 1.48 5.48
CA LEU A 15 -59.86 2.50 6.15
C LEU A 15 -59.32 3.92 5.92
N THR A 16 -60.23 4.87 5.75
CA THR A 16 -59.98 6.23 5.29
C THR A 16 -60.31 7.23 6.40
N MET A 17 -59.46 8.24 6.64
CA MET A 17 -59.93 9.58 6.97
C MET A 17 -58.90 10.64 6.57
N ALA A 18 -59.38 11.80 6.10
CA ALA A 18 -58.57 12.82 5.45
C ALA A 18 -58.67 14.18 6.16
N MET A 19 -57.63 15.01 6.06
CA MET A 19 -57.71 16.48 6.11
C MET A 19 -56.60 17.16 5.28
N SER A 20 -56.85 18.41 4.89
CA SER A 20 -55.95 19.37 4.20
C SER A 20 -56.26 20.78 4.77
N PHE A 21 -55.52 21.88 4.63
CA PHE A 21 -54.53 22.41 3.65
C PHE A 21 -53.60 23.40 4.42
N ALA A 22 -52.50 24.01 3.94
CA ALA A 22 -51.67 23.91 2.71
C ALA A 22 -50.33 24.68 2.93
N ALA A 23 -49.32 24.38 2.11
CA ALA A 23 -48.20 25.22 1.64
C ALA A 23 -47.33 26.11 2.59
N THR A 24 -46.05 26.21 2.20
CA THR A 24 -45.01 27.24 2.50
C THR A 24 -44.10 27.04 3.72
N GLY A 25 -42.78 27.26 3.52
CA GLY A 25 -41.80 27.50 4.60
C GLY A 25 -40.57 26.57 4.65
N THR A 26 -39.44 27.08 4.13
CA THR A 26 -38.02 26.88 4.53
C THR A 26 -37.59 25.86 5.61
N ASP A 27 -36.47 25.17 5.33
CA ASP A 27 -35.42 24.64 6.24
C ASP A 27 -35.80 23.77 7.45
N ILE A 28 -35.53 22.44 7.42
CA ILE A 28 -34.43 21.74 8.16
C ILE A 28 -34.24 20.32 7.54
N PRO A 29 -33.02 19.83 7.25
CA PRO A 29 -32.79 18.41 7.01
C PRO A 29 -32.54 17.63 8.32
N TYR A 30 -33.59 17.40 9.11
CA TYR A 30 -33.58 16.30 10.09
C TYR A 30 -34.00 15.01 9.39
N ASN A 31 -33.05 14.11 9.18
CA ASN A 31 -33.34 12.72 8.85
C ASN A 31 -32.74 11.80 9.93
N VAL A 32 -33.19 12.00 11.17
CA VAL A 32 -33.09 10.96 12.20
C VAL A 32 -34.08 9.87 11.78
N LEU A 33 -33.57 8.85 11.09
CA LEU A 33 -34.28 7.58 10.97
C LEU A 33 -34.37 6.97 12.37
N SER A 34 -35.49 7.24 13.03
CA SER A 34 -35.90 6.57 14.26
C SER A 34 -36.11 5.09 13.95
N HIS A 35 -35.02 4.33 13.98
CA HIS A 35 -35.10 2.89 14.06
C HIS A 35 -35.84 2.57 15.35
N PRO A 36 -36.93 1.78 15.32
CA PRO A 36 -37.45 1.23 16.56
C PRO A 36 -36.30 0.44 17.19
N MET A 37 -36.03 0.67 18.48
CA MET A 37 -35.17 -0.23 19.24
C MET A 37 -35.87 -1.59 19.31
N SER A 38 -35.60 -2.45 18.32
CA SER A 38 -35.62 -3.88 18.56
C SER A 38 -34.64 -4.12 19.69
N THR A 39 -35.15 -4.47 20.86
CA THR A 39 -34.36 -4.84 22.03
C THR A 39 -33.48 -6.02 21.66
N VAL A 40 -32.23 -5.73 21.31
CA VAL A 40 -31.17 -6.74 21.26
C VAL A 40 -31.07 -7.28 22.68
N ALA A 41 -31.29 -8.59 22.85
CA ALA A 41 -30.98 -9.25 24.11
C ALA A 41 -29.45 -9.19 24.26
N TYR A 42 -28.96 -8.28 25.10
CA TYR A 42 -27.54 -8.07 25.31
C TYR A 42 -26.88 -9.32 25.91
N ALA A 43 -25.57 -9.44 25.76
CA ALA A 43 -24.74 -10.58 26.15
C ALA A 43 -24.68 -10.89 27.67
N SER A 44 -25.62 -10.39 28.47
CA SER A 44 -25.64 -10.44 29.94
C SER A 44 -25.84 -11.84 30.54
N GLU A 45 -26.31 -12.82 29.76
CA GLU A 45 -26.48 -14.20 30.28
C GLU A 45 -25.17 -15.01 30.32
N GLU A 46 -24.12 -14.60 29.60
CA GLU A 46 -22.82 -15.29 29.55
C GLU A 46 -21.60 -14.41 29.92
N THR A 47 -21.84 -13.16 30.36
CA THR A 47 -20.82 -12.30 30.99
C THR A 47 -20.41 -12.86 32.35
N VAL A 48 -19.14 -13.23 32.53
CA VAL A 48 -18.59 -13.77 33.79
C VAL A 48 -17.78 -12.76 34.60
N LEU A 49 -17.55 -11.58 34.04
CA LEU A 49 -17.01 -10.41 34.74
C LEU A 49 -17.51 -9.15 34.05
N ASN A 50 -17.94 -8.17 34.83
CA ASN A 50 -18.23 -6.82 34.39
C ASN A 50 -17.74 -5.83 35.46
N LEU A 51 -16.64 -5.14 35.20
CA LEU A 51 -16.05 -4.12 36.08
C LEU A 51 -16.19 -2.74 35.41
N PRO A 52 -17.26 -1.96 35.69
CA PRO A 52 -17.39 -0.58 35.20
C PRO A 52 -16.25 0.31 35.71
N PHE A 53 -15.78 0.08 36.93
CA PHE A 53 -14.83 0.90 37.67
C PHE A 53 -15.36 2.21 38.30
N ASP A 54 -16.67 2.36 38.43
CA ASP A 54 -17.33 3.52 39.05
C ASP A 54 -17.04 3.69 40.56
N ASN A 55 -15.94 4.35 40.90
CA ASN A 55 -15.39 4.51 42.26
C ASN A 55 -15.00 3.20 42.98
N ASN A 56 -15.06 2.04 42.32
CA ASN A 56 -14.84 0.74 42.97
C ASN A 56 -14.41 -0.34 41.95
N ALA A 57 -14.00 -1.52 42.42
CA ALA A 57 -13.64 -2.65 41.57
C ALA A 57 -14.56 -3.87 41.76
N ASN A 58 -15.85 -3.62 42.02
CA ASN A 58 -16.85 -4.67 42.23
C ASN A 58 -17.36 -5.20 40.89
N ASP A 59 -17.52 -6.51 40.80
CA ASP A 59 -18.15 -7.16 39.66
C ASP A 59 -19.67 -6.96 39.66
N SER A 60 -20.16 -6.38 38.56
CA SER A 60 -21.57 -6.15 38.26
C SER A 60 -22.20 -7.27 37.41
N SER A 61 -21.45 -8.34 37.11
CA SER A 61 -21.97 -9.53 36.42
C SER A 61 -22.75 -10.45 37.36
N ALA A 62 -23.44 -11.44 36.78
CA ALA A 62 -24.13 -12.48 37.56
C ALA A 62 -23.17 -13.37 38.38
N SER A 63 -21.87 -13.40 38.05
CA SER A 63 -20.85 -14.16 38.79
C SER A 63 -20.47 -13.55 40.15
N ALA A 64 -20.73 -12.25 40.35
CA ALA A 64 -20.42 -11.50 41.57
C ALA A 64 -18.99 -11.74 42.11
N VAL A 65 -18.00 -11.70 41.21
CA VAL A 65 -16.59 -11.92 41.48
C VAL A 65 -16.08 -10.91 42.52
N THR A 66 -15.70 -11.44 43.69
CA THR A 66 -15.02 -10.66 44.73
C THR A 66 -13.57 -10.42 44.34
N THR A 67 -13.22 -9.18 43.99
CA THR A 67 -11.87 -8.78 43.62
C THR A 67 -11.03 -8.41 44.85
N SER A 68 -9.70 -8.32 44.67
CA SER A 68 -8.79 -7.74 45.66
C SER A 68 -7.92 -6.66 45.02
N VAL A 69 -8.00 -5.44 45.53
CA VAL A 69 -7.29 -4.27 44.99
C VAL A 69 -5.98 -4.05 45.76
N PHE A 70 -4.87 -3.86 45.03
CA PHE A 70 -3.53 -3.67 45.58
C PHE A 70 -2.93 -2.34 45.11
N GLY A 71 -2.09 -1.72 45.95
CA GLY A 71 -1.34 -0.50 45.62
C GLY A 71 -2.15 0.80 45.56
N ASN A 72 -3.45 0.76 45.87
CA ASN A 72 -4.37 1.90 45.85
C ASN A 72 -4.35 2.67 44.51
N PRO A 73 -4.76 2.05 43.38
CA PRO A 73 -5.06 2.78 42.15
C PRO A 73 -6.15 3.83 42.38
N GLU A 74 -6.16 4.86 41.55
CA GLU A 74 -7.13 5.95 41.65
C GLU A 74 -8.35 5.66 40.77
N PHE A 75 -9.51 6.21 41.13
CA PHE A 75 -10.65 6.31 40.23
C PHE A 75 -10.71 7.73 39.68
N VAL A 76 -10.87 7.86 38.37
CA VAL A 76 -10.81 9.13 37.61
C VAL A 76 -11.92 9.16 36.57
N GLN A 77 -12.20 10.31 35.96
CA GLN A 77 -13.15 10.41 34.87
C GLN A 77 -12.79 9.43 33.73
N GLY A 78 -13.73 8.56 33.38
CA GLY A 78 -13.56 7.50 32.40
C GLY A 78 -13.92 7.88 30.97
N ARG A 79 -14.00 6.86 30.12
CA ARG A 79 -14.70 6.85 28.85
C ARG A 79 -16.21 6.79 29.07
N ILE A 80 -16.66 5.98 30.01
CA ILE A 80 -18.00 5.93 30.58
C ILE A 80 -17.82 6.23 32.09
N GLU A 81 -18.64 7.11 32.65
CA GLU A 81 -18.59 7.52 34.08
C GLU A 81 -17.16 7.61 34.68
N GLN A 82 -16.64 6.58 35.38
CA GLN A 82 -15.27 6.56 35.91
C GLN A 82 -14.45 5.30 35.65
N ALA A 83 -13.18 5.53 35.31
CA ALA A 83 -12.16 4.53 35.06
C ALA A 83 -11.22 4.31 36.27
N ILE A 84 -10.63 3.11 36.35
CA ILE A 84 -9.51 2.83 37.24
C ILE A 84 -8.18 3.26 36.60
N ARG A 85 -7.35 4.02 37.33
CA ARG A 85 -6.06 4.54 36.87
C ARG A 85 -4.90 3.86 37.58
N PHE A 86 -4.09 3.14 36.80
CA PHE A 86 -2.79 2.65 37.18
C PHE A 86 -1.72 3.69 36.83
N LYS A 87 -0.86 4.03 37.80
CA LYS A 87 0.19 5.05 37.65
C LYS A 87 1.47 4.77 38.44
N SER A 88 1.55 3.67 39.19
CA SER A 88 2.68 3.39 40.09
C SER A 88 2.92 1.88 40.28
N PRO A 89 4.15 1.46 40.57
CA PRO A 89 4.49 0.05 40.76
C PRO A 89 3.61 -0.63 41.81
N GLY A 90 3.20 -1.88 41.57
CA GLY A 90 2.42 -2.68 42.51
C GLY A 90 0.93 -2.32 42.59
N GLN A 91 0.42 -1.46 41.72
CA GLN A 91 -1.02 -1.23 41.55
C GLN A 91 -1.63 -2.29 40.63
N TYR A 92 -2.62 -3.05 41.13
CA TYR A 92 -3.35 -4.06 40.35
C TYR A 92 -4.66 -4.48 41.03
N VAL A 93 -5.51 -5.18 40.26
CA VAL A 93 -6.69 -5.89 40.76
C VAL A 93 -6.47 -7.39 40.54
N ASP A 94 -6.64 -8.19 41.59
CA ASP A 94 -6.63 -9.66 41.54
C ASP A 94 -8.07 -10.17 41.47
N LEU A 95 -8.38 -11.00 40.47
CA LEU A 95 -9.71 -11.59 40.28
C LEU A 95 -9.89 -12.91 41.03
N GLY A 96 -8.85 -13.36 41.74
CA GLY A 96 -8.88 -14.56 42.58
C GLY A 96 -8.74 -15.88 41.80
N ASN A 97 -8.66 -16.98 42.55
CA ASN A 97 -8.62 -18.32 41.98
C ASN A 97 -10.05 -18.81 41.75
N ARG A 98 -10.55 -18.65 40.52
CA ARG A 98 -11.96 -18.84 40.16
C ARG A 98 -12.10 -19.62 38.85
N ASP A 99 -13.05 -20.53 38.78
CA ASP A 99 -13.29 -21.38 37.60
C ASP A 99 -13.77 -20.55 36.41
N GLU A 100 -14.44 -19.43 36.66
CA GLU A 100 -14.87 -18.42 35.69
C GLU A 100 -13.72 -17.93 34.78
N PHE A 101 -12.49 -17.90 35.29
CA PHE A 101 -11.27 -17.52 34.55
C PHE A 101 -10.37 -18.73 34.21
N ARG A 102 -10.90 -19.95 34.35
CA ARG A 102 -10.27 -21.19 33.89
C ARG A 102 -10.88 -21.59 32.55
N PHE A 103 -10.16 -21.30 31.47
CA PHE A 103 -10.62 -21.55 30.10
C PHE A 103 -10.24 -22.95 29.59
N GLY A 104 -9.40 -23.69 30.31
CA GLY A 104 -9.05 -25.06 29.99
C GLY A 104 -8.46 -25.22 28.60
N GLU A 105 -8.84 -26.30 27.90
CA GLU A 105 -8.34 -26.64 26.56
C GLU A 105 -9.26 -26.15 25.43
N SER A 106 -10.53 -25.85 25.72
CA SER A 106 -11.57 -25.66 24.72
C SER A 106 -12.68 -24.65 25.09
N THR A 107 -12.58 -23.93 26.23
CA THR A 107 -13.55 -22.86 26.49
C THR A 107 -13.20 -21.68 25.59
N ASP A 108 -14.13 -21.30 24.72
CA ASP A 108 -14.07 -20.02 24.03
C ASP A 108 -14.20 -18.88 25.05
N PHE A 109 -13.61 -17.72 24.76
CA PHE A 109 -13.75 -16.57 25.64
C PHE A 109 -13.55 -15.26 24.89
N SER A 110 -14.04 -14.17 25.47
CA SER A 110 -13.82 -12.82 24.96
C SER A 110 -13.43 -11.90 26.09
N VAL A 111 -12.51 -10.98 25.83
CA VAL A 111 -12.08 -9.93 26.77
C VAL A 111 -12.32 -8.59 26.11
N ALA A 112 -13.13 -7.73 26.73
CA ALA A 112 -13.48 -6.39 26.27
C ALA A 112 -13.13 -5.35 27.35
N PHE A 113 -12.66 -4.18 26.96
CA PHE A 113 -12.42 -3.03 27.85
C PHE A 113 -12.14 -1.77 27.04
N TRP A 114 -12.36 -0.61 27.67
CA TRP A 114 -11.79 0.65 27.22
C TRP A 114 -10.44 0.90 27.87
N ILE A 115 -9.49 1.48 27.13
CA ILE A 115 -8.16 1.85 27.63
C ILE A 115 -7.71 3.21 27.10
N LYS A 116 -7.01 3.98 27.95
CA LYS A 116 -6.26 5.17 27.56
C LYS A 116 -4.89 5.19 28.24
N SER A 117 -3.82 5.46 27.50
CA SER A 117 -2.46 5.55 28.03
C SER A 117 -1.64 6.60 27.28
N GLU A 118 -0.93 7.46 28.04
CA GLU A 118 -0.10 8.57 27.54
C GLU A 118 1.27 8.12 26.97
N GLY A 119 1.54 6.80 26.96
CA GLY A 119 2.83 6.22 26.61
C GLY A 119 3.37 5.34 27.74
N ILE A 120 4.14 4.32 27.36
CA ILE A 120 4.53 3.20 28.22
C ILE A 120 6.04 2.92 28.06
N SER A 121 6.71 2.53 29.16
CA SER A 121 8.06 1.97 29.12
C SER A 121 8.03 0.46 29.37
N GLY A 122 8.80 -0.30 28.59
CA GLY A 122 8.79 -1.76 28.68
C GLY A 122 7.50 -2.34 28.11
N ASP A 123 6.95 -3.34 28.80
CA ASP A 123 5.86 -4.21 28.35
C ASP A 123 4.88 -4.62 29.49
N PRO A 124 4.31 -3.66 30.25
CA PRO A 124 3.43 -3.95 31.38
C PRO A 124 2.11 -4.60 30.95
N SER A 125 1.64 -5.55 31.78
CA SER A 125 0.37 -6.25 31.63
C SER A 125 -0.83 -5.31 31.87
N ILE A 126 -1.78 -5.32 30.92
CA ILE A 126 -3.15 -4.82 31.12
C ILE A 126 -3.94 -5.86 31.88
N ILE A 127 -3.96 -7.11 31.38
CA ILE A 127 -4.62 -8.25 32.02
C ILE A 127 -3.89 -9.56 31.65
N SER A 128 -3.68 -10.43 32.63
CA SER A 128 -2.97 -11.70 32.41
C SER A 128 -3.31 -12.78 33.42
N ASN A 129 -3.22 -14.05 32.98
CA ASN A 129 -3.20 -15.23 33.85
C ASN A 129 -1.83 -15.92 33.95
N LYS A 130 -0.74 -15.34 33.42
CA LYS A 130 0.59 -16.02 33.30
C LYS A 130 1.72 -15.24 33.96
N ASN A 131 2.83 -15.93 34.25
CA ASN A 131 4.10 -15.26 34.56
C ASN A 131 4.67 -14.67 33.25
N TRP A 132 4.75 -13.35 33.17
CA TRP A 132 5.16 -12.64 31.95
C TRP A 132 6.68 -12.48 31.80
N ASN A 133 7.49 -12.92 32.78
CA ASN A 133 8.95 -13.00 32.65
C ASN A 133 9.42 -13.95 31.51
N SER A 134 8.50 -14.73 30.92
CA SER A 134 8.69 -15.27 29.58
C SER A 134 7.33 -15.48 28.90
N GLY A 135 7.19 -14.97 27.66
CA GLY A 135 6.04 -15.33 26.82
C GLY A 135 5.96 -16.83 26.49
N SER A 136 7.05 -17.58 26.68
CA SER A 136 7.08 -19.05 26.56
C SER A 136 6.48 -19.80 27.75
N ASN A 137 5.99 -19.11 28.78
CA ASN A 137 5.15 -19.71 29.82
C ASN A 137 3.74 -19.98 29.27
N THR A 138 3.07 -21.02 29.79
CA THR A 138 1.67 -21.32 29.45
C THR A 138 0.74 -20.22 29.99
N GLY A 139 -0.29 -19.89 29.22
CA GLY A 139 -1.30 -18.87 29.52
C GLY A 139 -1.31 -17.72 28.53
N TRP A 140 -2.16 -16.74 28.82
CA TRP A 140 -2.46 -15.60 27.96
C TRP A 140 -2.21 -14.26 28.68
N ILE A 141 -2.00 -13.22 27.87
CA ILE A 141 -1.81 -11.84 28.34
C ILE A 141 -2.23 -10.85 27.25
N LEU A 142 -2.80 -9.73 27.71
CA LEU A 142 -2.84 -8.47 27.01
C LEU A 142 -1.93 -7.49 27.76
N ALA A 143 -0.99 -6.87 27.05
CA ALA A 143 0.01 -5.93 27.57
C ALA A 143 0.16 -4.75 26.61
N LEU A 144 0.83 -3.68 27.04
CA LEU A 144 1.26 -2.60 26.14
C LEU A 144 2.76 -2.76 25.82
N ASN A 145 3.30 -1.94 24.91
CA ASN A 145 4.74 -1.88 24.67
C ASN A 145 5.25 -0.44 24.46
N GLY A 146 6.57 -0.27 24.47
CA GLY A 146 7.24 1.02 24.26
C GLY A 146 7.04 1.68 22.88
N SER A 147 6.38 1.02 21.93
CA SER A 147 5.96 1.61 20.65
C SER A 147 4.48 2.02 20.63
N GLY A 148 3.78 1.89 21.76
CA GLY A 148 2.36 2.23 21.88
C GLY A 148 1.39 1.14 21.42
N ASN A 149 1.87 -0.09 21.17
CA ASN A 149 1.06 -1.20 20.65
C ASN A 149 0.50 -2.06 21.78
N LEU A 150 -0.68 -2.65 21.58
CA LEU A 150 -1.18 -3.76 22.39
C LEU A 150 -0.45 -5.05 21.98
N ILE A 151 0.29 -5.65 22.91
CA ILE A 151 0.77 -7.02 22.81
C ILE A 151 -0.36 -7.96 23.22
N TRP A 152 -0.72 -8.87 22.34
CA TRP A 152 -1.35 -10.13 22.70
C TRP A 152 -0.31 -11.24 22.62
N ASN A 153 -0.17 -12.00 23.71
CA ASN A 153 0.65 -13.20 23.72
C ASN A 153 -0.15 -14.38 24.27
N TYR A 154 -0.05 -15.51 23.57
CA TYR A 154 -0.90 -16.66 23.78
C TYR A 154 -0.11 -17.94 23.60
N LYS A 155 -0.11 -18.80 24.61
CA LYS A 155 0.56 -20.10 24.59
C LYS A 155 -0.21 -21.12 25.41
N THR A 156 -0.59 -22.23 24.78
CA THR A 156 -1.17 -23.37 25.47
C THR A 156 -0.07 -24.34 25.95
N SER A 157 -0.45 -25.32 26.77
CA SER A 157 0.46 -26.31 27.34
C SER A 157 1.15 -27.21 26.30
N GLN A 158 0.56 -27.39 25.11
CA GLN A 158 1.08 -28.30 24.06
C GLN A 158 1.46 -27.61 22.74
N SER A 159 1.49 -26.27 22.68
CA SER A 159 1.83 -25.52 21.45
C SER A 159 3.05 -24.60 21.60
N SER A 160 3.59 -24.13 20.49
CA SER A 160 4.47 -22.96 20.46
C SER A 160 3.71 -21.67 20.78
N ARG A 161 4.45 -20.64 21.20
CA ARG A 161 3.94 -19.30 21.49
C ARG A 161 3.44 -18.61 20.21
N LEU A 162 2.32 -17.90 20.29
CA LEU A 162 1.88 -16.92 19.30
C LEU A 162 1.88 -15.51 19.90
N ASP A 163 2.16 -14.52 19.05
CA ASP A 163 2.18 -13.10 19.37
C ASP A 163 1.43 -12.32 18.29
N TYR A 164 0.75 -11.25 18.69
CA TYR A 164 0.26 -10.22 17.78
C TYR A 164 0.41 -8.84 18.44
N HIS A 165 0.87 -7.85 17.67
CA HIS A 165 1.00 -6.47 18.11
C HIS A 165 -0.02 -5.60 17.36
N MET A 166 -1.07 -5.15 18.04
CA MET A 166 -2.06 -4.24 17.45
C MET A 166 -1.59 -2.78 17.62
N PRO A 167 -1.45 -2.00 16.54
CA PRO A 167 -0.84 -0.69 16.60
C PRO A 167 -1.78 0.41 17.12
N ASN A 168 -1.15 1.45 17.69
CA ASN A 168 -1.78 2.69 18.16
C ASN A 168 -2.87 2.41 19.21
N VAL A 169 -2.46 2.04 20.43
CA VAL A 169 -3.36 1.79 21.57
C VAL A 169 -2.94 2.60 22.82
N ALA A 170 -1.66 2.93 22.95
CA ALA A 170 -1.15 3.88 23.95
C ALA A 170 -0.61 5.13 23.25
N ASP A 171 -1.53 5.88 22.63
CA ASP A 171 -1.32 7.12 21.89
C ASP A 171 -2.04 8.33 22.54
N ASN A 172 -2.42 8.19 23.81
CA ASN A 172 -3.21 9.13 24.63
C ASN A 172 -4.70 9.23 24.26
N TYR A 173 -5.26 8.31 23.47
CA TYR A 173 -6.71 8.28 23.19
C TYR A 173 -7.42 7.12 23.88
N TRP A 174 -8.75 7.22 23.97
CA TRP A 174 -9.59 6.14 24.47
C TRP A 174 -9.90 5.16 23.35
N HIS A 175 -9.47 3.91 23.49
CA HIS A 175 -9.78 2.84 22.56
C HIS A 175 -10.64 1.76 23.20
N HIS A 176 -11.65 1.28 22.46
CA HIS A 176 -12.39 0.08 22.84
C HIS A 176 -11.68 -1.14 22.25
N ILE A 177 -11.15 -1.99 23.11
CA ILE A 177 -10.41 -3.19 22.75
C ILE A 177 -11.29 -4.38 23.01
N VAL A 178 -11.51 -5.22 21.99
CA VAL A 178 -12.08 -6.56 22.20
C VAL A 178 -11.18 -7.60 21.55
N VAL A 179 -10.86 -8.66 22.29
CA VAL A 179 -10.18 -9.84 21.76
C VAL A 179 -11.05 -11.06 22.03
N THR A 180 -11.48 -11.74 20.96
CA THR A 180 -12.28 -12.97 21.04
C THR A 180 -11.42 -14.18 20.69
N HIS A 181 -11.51 -15.26 21.47
CA HIS A 181 -10.81 -16.52 21.27
C HIS A 181 -11.82 -17.63 20.97
N ASP A 182 -12.06 -17.86 19.68
CA ASP A 182 -12.81 -19.01 19.16
C ASP A 182 -11.86 -20.20 19.04
N ARG A 183 -11.76 -20.98 20.11
CA ARG A 183 -10.87 -22.13 20.22
C ARG A 183 -11.45 -23.35 19.51
N ASN A 184 -12.78 -23.42 19.38
CA ASN A 184 -13.47 -24.51 18.71
C ASN A 184 -13.33 -24.43 17.18
N ASN A 185 -13.45 -23.24 16.57
CA ASN A 185 -13.23 -23.02 15.13
C ASN A 185 -11.80 -22.55 14.80
N GLY A 186 -10.98 -22.24 15.80
CA GLY A 186 -9.54 -22.01 15.65
C GLY A 186 -9.15 -20.59 15.24
N SER A 187 -9.87 -19.55 15.69
CA SER A 187 -9.51 -18.15 15.40
C SER A 187 -9.45 -17.26 16.64
N ALA A 188 -8.48 -16.36 16.69
CA ALA A 188 -8.48 -15.20 17.58
C ALA A 188 -8.76 -13.93 16.75
N ARG A 189 -9.75 -13.13 17.12
CA ARG A 189 -10.11 -11.88 16.43
C ARG A 189 -9.87 -10.68 17.33
N PHE A 190 -9.31 -9.64 16.75
CA PHE A 190 -8.90 -8.40 17.41
C PHE A 190 -9.73 -7.26 16.85
N TYR A 191 -10.44 -6.59 17.73
CA TYR A 191 -11.26 -5.43 17.42
C TYR A 191 -10.70 -4.21 18.12
N LYS A 192 -10.69 -3.08 17.40
CA LYS A 192 -10.43 -1.76 17.94
C LYS A 192 -11.55 -0.84 17.49
N ASP A 193 -12.10 -0.07 18.42
CA ASP A 193 -13.11 0.97 18.16
C ASP A 193 -14.32 0.43 17.37
N GLY A 194 -14.82 -0.73 17.81
CA GLY A 194 -15.97 -1.42 17.24
C GLY A 194 -15.73 -2.05 15.85
N SER A 195 -14.47 -2.12 15.38
CA SER A 195 -14.11 -2.57 14.03
C SER A 195 -13.09 -3.71 14.08
N LEU A 196 -13.23 -4.72 13.20
CA LEU A 196 -12.26 -5.82 13.10
C LEU A 196 -10.93 -5.31 12.53
N VAL A 197 -9.84 -5.51 13.28
CA VAL A 197 -8.47 -5.14 12.87
C VAL A 197 -7.71 -6.34 12.33
N LYS A 198 -7.84 -7.52 12.97
CA LYS A 198 -7.08 -8.71 12.60
C LYS A 198 -7.78 -10.00 13.02
N THR A 199 -7.64 -11.02 12.20
CA THR A 199 -7.84 -12.43 12.59
C THR A 199 -6.48 -13.13 12.61
N VAL A 200 -6.24 -13.93 13.65
CA VAL A 200 -5.07 -14.80 13.84
C VAL A 200 -5.57 -16.24 13.92
N ASP A 201 -4.94 -17.14 13.17
CA ASP A 201 -5.20 -18.58 13.26
C ASP A 201 -4.64 -19.13 14.59
N ILE A 202 -5.51 -19.77 15.38
CA ILE A 202 -5.15 -20.49 16.61
C ILE A 202 -5.55 -21.97 16.55
N SER A 203 -5.92 -22.50 15.38
CA SER A 203 -6.31 -23.90 15.19
C SER A 203 -5.24 -24.89 15.67
N GLY A 204 -3.96 -24.53 15.55
CA GLY A 204 -2.81 -25.29 16.06
C GLY A 204 -2.56 -25.21 17.58
N MET A 205 -3.30 -24.37 18.33
CA MET A 205 -3.03 -24.09 19.75
C MET A 205 -3.72 -25.10 20.66
N LYS A 206 -3.07 -26.26 20.87
CA LYS A 206 -3.62 -27.40 21.62
C LYS A 206 -3.23 -27.41 23.11
N GLY A 207 -4.11 -27.94 23.94
CA GLY A 207 -3.92 -28.04 25.40
C GLY A 207 -4.40 -26.82 26.19
N THR A 208 -4.25 -26.87 27.51
CA THR A 208 -4.78 -25.83 28.41
C THR A 208 -4.07 -24.46 28.30
N LEU A 209 -4.84 -23.38 28.52
CA LEU A 209 -4.34 -22.01 28.80
C LEU A 209 -4.22 -21.72 30.31
N ASP A 210 -4.69 -22.62 31.16
CA ASP A 210 -4.70 -22.38 32.60
C ASP A 210 -3.29 -22.53 33.16
N SER A 211 -2.86 -21.53 33.92
CA SER A 211 -1.63 -21.58 34.72
C SER A 211 -1.96 -21.75 36.20
N SER A 212 -0.96 -21.96 37.05
CA SER A 212 -1.11 -21.98 38.50
C SER A 212 -1.43 -20.61 39.13
N TYR A 213 -1.39 -19.53 38.36
CA TYR A 213 -1.67 -18.17 38.82
C TYR A 213 -3.16 -17.81 38.73
N THR A 214 -3.55 -16.71 39.36
CA THR A 214 -4.87 -16.06 39.18
C THR A 214 -4.79 -15.03 38.06
N THR A 215 -5.94 -14.66 37.50
CA THR A 215 -6.02 -13.57 36.53
C THR A 215 -5.93 -12.22 37.26
N LYS A 216 -5.06 -11.32 36.79
CA LYS A 216 -4.89 -9.98 37.35
C LYS A 216 -4.98 -8.89 36.28
N ILE A 217 -5.43 -7.71 36.69
CA ILE A 217 -5.52 -6.49 35.88
C ILE A 217 -4.46 -5.50 36.40
N GLY A 218 -3.64 -4.93 35.52
CA GLY A 218 -2.52 -4.03 35.87
C GLY A 218 -1.21 -4.74 36.25
N GLN A 219 -1.21 -6.07 36.31
CA GLN A 219 -0.05 -6.91 36.63
C GLN A 219 -0.09 -8.26 35.89
N ASP A 220 1.04 -8.96 35.89
CA ASP A 220 1.08 -10.36 35.46
C ASP A 220 0.50 -11.30 36.54
N GLY A 221 0.37 -12.59 36.24
CA GLY A 221 -0.14 -13.60 37.18
C GLY A 221 0.67 -13.72 38.48
N THR A 222 1.92 -13.23 38.53
CA THR A 222 2.74 -13.22 39.76
C THR A 222 2.44 -12.03 40.68
N GLY A 223 1.86 -10.94 40.15
CA GLY A 223 1.67 -9.68 40.87
C GLY A 223 2.98 -8.92 41.17
N LYS A 224 4.08 -9.27 40.48
CA LYS A 224 5.44 -8.78 40.76
C LYS A 224 6.23 -8.43 39.49
N TYR A 225 5.54 -8.22 38.37
CA TYR A 225 6.18 -7.82 37.11
C TYR A 225 6.80 -6.42 37.21
N GLY A 226 8.02 -6.27 36.69
CA GLY A 226 8.84 -5.06 36.90
C GLY A 226 8.38 -3.83 36.12
N SER A 227 7.80 -4.02 34.94
CA SER A 227 7.22 -2.92 34.14
C SER A 227 5.92 -2.42 34.79
N THR A 228 5.77 -1.10 34.94
CA THR A 228 4.59 -0.48 35.55
C THR A 228 3.57 -0.09 34.49
N LEU A 229 2.30 -0.50 34.66
CA LEU A 229 1.22 -0.02 33.81
C LEU A 229 0.89 1.44 34.13
N THR A 230 0.95 2.31 33.13
CA THR A 230 0.53 3.71 33.18
C THR A 230 -0.67 3.91 32.24
N ALA A 231 -1.85 3.51 32.71
CA ALA A 231 -3.08 3.51 31.91
C ALA A 231 -4.33 3.75 32.76
N GLN A 232 -5.37 4.25 32.11
CA GLN A 232 -6.75 4.24 32.59
C GLN A 232 -7.46 3.07 31.91
N ILE A 233 -8.18 2.25 32.68
CA ILE A 233 -8.99 1.11 32.20
C ILE A 233 -10.43 1.33 32.65
N ASP A 234 -11.38 1.02 31.78
CA ASP A 234 -12.79 1.32 31.96
C ASP A 234 -13.65 0.21 31.31
N ASP A 235 -14.86 -0.05 31.85
CA ASP A 235 -15.78 -1.15 31.49
C ASP A 235 -15.09 -2.49 31.11
N MET A 236 -14.30 -3.07 32.03
CA MET A 236 -13.63 -4.35 31.74
C MET A 236 -14.58 -5.54 31.89
N GLN A 237 -14.81 -6.25 30.78
CA GLN A 237 -15.74 -7.36 30.66
C GLN A 237 -15.04 -8.64 30.17
N ILE A 238 -15.43 -9.78 30.73
CA ILE A 238 -14.98 -11.12 30.30
C ILE A 238 -16.18 -12.02 30.09
N TYR A 239 -16.14 -12.80 29.01
CA TYR A 239 -17.18 -13.72 28.57
C TYR A 239 -16.60 -15.11 28.36
N ARG A 240 -17.41 -16.16 28.50
CA ARG A 240 -17.04 -17.55 28.16
C ARG A 240 -17.57 -18.01 26.79
N ASN A 241 -17.73 -17.05 25.89
CA ASN A 241 -18.17 -17.25 24.51
C ASN A 241 -17.39 -16.34 23.55
N VAL A 242 -17.68 -16.47 22.26
CA VAL A 242 -17.13 -15.64 21.19
C VAL A 242 -18.13 -14.51 20.89
N LEU A 243 -17.78 -13.26 21.19
CA LEU A 243 -18.60 -12.12 20.77
C LEU A 243 -18.66 -12.01 19.23
N SER A 244 -19.84 -11.73 18.69
CA SER A 244 -20.03 -11.40 17.29
C SER A 244 -19.61 -9.96 16.98
N GLU A 245 -19.37 -9.66 15.71
CA GLU A 245 -18.95 -8.30 15.28
C GLU A 245 -20.05 -7.27 15.56
N THR A 246 -21.32 -7.68 15.48
CA THR A 246 -22.48 -6.86 15.83
C THR A 246 -22.51 -6.52 17.32
N GLU A 247 -22.19 -7.47 18.20
CA GLU A 247 -22.11 -7.22 19.65
C GLU A 247 -20.93 -6.31 19.98
N VAL A 248 -19.74 -6.58 19.43
CA VAL A 248 -18.56 -5.73 19.60
C VAL A 248 -18.82 -4.30 19.12
N ARG A 249 -19.56 -4.14 18.00
CA ARG A 249 -19.97 -2.84 17.50
C ARG A 249 -20.97 -2.16 18.42
N ALA A 250 -21.98 -2.89 18.90
CA ALA A 250 -22.98 -2.36 19.83
C ALA A 250 -22.36 -1.90 21.16
N MET A 251 -21.36 -2.61 21.69
CA MET A 251 -20.59 -2.22 22.88
C MET A 251 -19.78 -0.94 22.69
N TYR A 252 -19.20 -0.74 21.48
CA TYR A 252 -18.54 0.52 21.15
C TYR A 252 -19.55 1.68 21.02
N ASP A 253 -20.67 1.43 20.33
CA ASP A 253 -21.70 2.44 20.07
C ASP A 253 -22.54 2.81 21.31
N SER A 254 -22.55 1.99 22.37
CA SER A 254 -23.23 2.30 23.63
C SER A 254 -22.51 3.33 24.50
N ALA A 255 -21.23 3.59 24.24
CA ALA A 255 -20.47 4.57 25.01
C ALA A 255 -20.86 6.01 24.60
N PRO A 256 -21.12 6.94 25.56
CA PRO A 256 -21.53 8.31 25.24
C PRO A 256 -20.58 8.98 24.23
N PRO A 257 -21.05 9.82 23.29
CA PRO A 257 -20.15 10.48 22.35
C PRO A 257 -19.14 11.36 23.10
N LEU A 258 -17.84 11.20 22.79
CA LEU A 258 -16.81 12.11 23.28
C LEU A 258 -17.05 13.52 22.72
N PRO A 259 -16.62 14.59 23.43
CA PRO A 259 -16.50 15.90 22.81
C PRO A 259 -15.55 15.79 21.60
N PRO A 260 -15.81 16.50 20.48
CA PRO A 260 -14.95 16.41 19.31
C PRO A 260 -13.50 16.77 19.63
N THR A 261 -12.55 15.89 19.30
CA THR A 261 -11.12 16.22 19.30
C THR A 261 -10.86 17.12 18.09
N PRO A 262 -10.48 18.40 18.27
CA PRO A 262 -10.31 19.32 17.16
C PRO A 262 -8.98 19.08 16.43
N VAL A 263 -8.91 19.44 15.14
CA VAL A 263 -7.65 19.48 14.41
C VAL A 263 -6.74 20.57 14.98
N GLU A 264 -5.54 20.20 15.43
CA GLU A 264 -4.54 21.10 16.00
C GLU A 264 -3.59 21.64 14.92
N SER A 265 -3.17 20.80 13.97
CA SER A 265 -2.30 21.16 12.84
C SER A 265 -2.53 20.31 11.60
N VAL A 266 -2.16 20.86 10.44
CA VAL A 266 -2.05 20.14 9.17
C VAL A 266 -0.64 20.37 8.60
N SER A 267 -0.05 19.37 7.95
CA SER A 267 1.24 19.49 7.26
C SER A 267 1.24 18.73 5.92
N LEU A 268 2.17 19.10 5.04
CA LEU A 268 2.44 18.42 3.76
C LEU A 268 3.85 17.84 3.77
N ASP A 269 4.07 16.76 3.03
CA ASP A 269 5.39 16.16 2.77
C ASP A 269 6.30 17.01 1.86
N GLN A 270 5.70 17.92 1.09
CA GLN A 270 6.38 18.79 0.15
C GLN A 270 5.89 20.25 0.30
N THR A 271 6.82 21.21 0.30
CA THR A 271 6.54 22.65 0.45
C THR A 271 6.82 23.46 -0.82
N GLU A 272 7.47 22.84 -1.81
CA GLU A 272 7.78 23.41 -3.11
C GLU A 272 7.79 22.30 -4.16
N LEU A 273 7.19 22.56 -5.33
CA LEU A 273 7.15 21.69 -6.50
C LEU A 273 7.59 22.48 -7.74
N ASN A 274 8.48 21.91 -8.53
CA ASN A 274 8.91 22.42 -9.83
C ASN A 274 8.48 21.40 -10.89
N LEU A 275 7.44 21.71 -11.65
CA LEU A 275 6.75 20.75 -12.53
C LEU A 275 6.78 21.21 -13.99
N LYS A 276 6.63 20.24 -14.90
CA LYS A 276 6.34 20.53 -16.31
C LYS A 276 4.83 20.56 -16.55
N SER A 277 4.39 21.39 -17.50
CA SER A 277 2.98 21.47 -17.91
C SER A 277 2.40 20.07 -18.20
N GLY A 278 1.33 19.72 -17.49
CA GLY A 278 0.67 18.41 -17.53
C GLY A 278 1.17 17.37 -16.51
N ALA A 279 2.26 17.64 -15.77
CA ALA A 279 2.85 16.67 -14.83
C ALA A 279 1.95 16.44 -13.60
N PRO A 280 1.72 15.18 -13.19
CA PRO A 280 1.06 14.84 -11.94
C PRO A 280 2.08 14.75 -10.79
N MET A 281 1.74 15.29 -9.62
CA MET A 281 2.53 15.13 -8.40
C MET A 281 1.62 14.92 -7.17
N PRO A 282 1.56 13.70 -6.63
CA PRO A 282 0.84 13.41 -5.41
C PRO A 282 1.44 14.11 -4.19
N LEU A 283 0.59 14.44 -3.23
CA LEU A 283 0.95 15.02 -1.94
C LEU A 283 0.47 14.13 -0.80
N THR A 284 1.25 14.08 0.27
CA THR A 284 0.84 13.45 1.53
C THR A 284 0.44 14.52 2.53
N VAL A 285 -0.85 14.60 2.85
CA VAL A 285 -1.35 15.42 3.96
C VAL A 285 -1.29 14.64 5.27
N THR A 286 -0.77 15.25 6.32
CA THR A 286 -0.87 14.75 7.70
C THR A 286 -1.72 15.71 8.52
N VAL A 287 -2.72 15.16 9.19
CA VAL A 287 -3.61 15.89 10.11
C VAL A 287 -3.28 15.42 11.53
N SER A 288 -3.09 16.36 12.44
CA SER A 288 -2.81 16.07 13.86
C SER A 288 -3.83 16.76 14.77
N PRO A 289 -4.24 16.11 15.87
CA PRO A 289 -3.86 14.76 16.28
C PRO A 289 -4.43 13.65 15.39
N ILE A 290 -3.86 12.45 15.48
CA ILE A 290 -4.20 11.30 14.62
C ILE A 290 -5.58 10.70 14.93
N ASP A 291 -6.28 11.16 15.97
CA ASP A 291 -7.65 10.79 16.33
C ASP A 291 -8.70 11.87 15.98
N ALA A 292 -8.28 13.05 15.50
CA ALA A 292 -9.14 14.22 15.33
C ALA A 292 -10.49 13.87 14.67
N THR A 293 -11.59 14.39 15.22
CA THR A 293 -12.93 13.86 14.95
C THR A 293 -13.40 14.09 13.51
N ASP A 294 -12.98 15.18 12.88
CA ASP A 294 -13.11 15.36 11.42
C ASP A 294 -11.76 15.72 10.78
N LYS A 295 -11.13 14.72 10.15
CA LYS A 295 -9.85 14.85 9.43
C LYS A 295 -10.00 15.30 7.99
N LYS A 296 -11.23 15.60 7.52
CA LYS A 296 -11.43 16.05 6.14
C LYS A 296 -10.69 17.36 5.92
N VAL A 297 -10.13 17.47 4.73
CA VAL A 297 -9.46 18.68 4.26
C VAL A 297 -10.08 19.16 2.96
N GLU A 298 -10.10 20.47 2.78
CA GLU A 298 -10.36 21.12 1.50
C GLU A 298 -9.03 21.56 0.87
N TRP A 299 -8.99 21.58 -0.46
CA TRP A 299 -7.84 22.01 -1.24
C TRP A 299 -8.20 23.25 -2.04
N ILE A 300 -7.32 24.25 -2.04
CA ILE A 300 -7.53 25.56 -2.67
C ILE A 300 -6.28 25.88 -3.50
N SER A 301 -6.45 26.28 -4.77
CA SER A 301 -5.38 26.86 -5.58
C SER A 301 -5.51 28.38 -5.68
N SER A 302 -4.38 29.07 -5.80
CA SER A 302 -4.35 30.49 -6.15
C SER A 302 -4.59 30.76 -7.65
N ASP A 303 -4.31 29.79 -8.53
CA ASP A 303 -4.63 29.81 -9.96
C ASP A 303 -4.77 28.35 -10.46
N GLU A 304 -6.01 27.91 -10.67
CA GLU A 304 -6.32 26.55 -11.16
C GLU A 304 -5.90 26.30 -12.62
N GLU A 305 -5.64 27.36 -13.41
CA GLU A 305 -5.07 27.18 -14.74
C GLU A 305 -3.57 26.87 -14.68
N VAL A 306 -2.86 27.28 -13.61
CA VAL A 306 -1.44 26.94 -13.37
C VAL A 306 -1.31 25.61 -12.63
N ALA A 307 -2.07 25.41 -11.55
CA ALA A 307 -2.03 24.16 -10.79
C ALA A 307 -3.38 23.91 -10.10
N LYS A 308 -3.90 22.69 -10.21
CA LYS A 308 -5.12 22.23 -9.54
C LYS A 308 -4.86 20.93 -8.79
N VAL A 309 -5.74 20.58 -7.84
CA VAL A 309 -5.67 19.31 -7.11
C VAL A 309 -6.81 18.39 -7.55
N GLU A 310 -6.47 17.16 -7.91
CA GLU A 310 -7.43 16.11 -8.25
C GLU A 310 -7.19 14.88 -7.36
N MET A 311 -8.24 14.11 -7.08
CA MET A 311 -8.12 12.85 -6.34
C MET A 311 -7.85 11.70 -7.32
N ILE A 312 -6.60 11.24 -7.37
CA ILE A 312 -6.16 10.12 -8.23
C ILE A 312 -5.69 8.99 -7.31
N ASN A 313 -6.18 7.76 -7.52
CA ASN A 313 -5.89 6.61 -6.65
C ASN A 313 -6.09 6.91 -5.15
N GLU A 314 -7.18 7.60 -4.81
CA GLU A 314 -7.51 8.06 -3.44
C GLU A 314 -6.50 9.04 -2.82
N ARG A 315 -5.59 9.61 -3.62
CA ARG A 315 -4.55 10.56 -3.19
C ARG A 315 -4.72 11.94 -3.83
N PRO A 316 -4.56 13.03 -3.06
CA PRO A 316 -4.58 14.38 -3.60
C PRO A 316 -3.33 14.60 -4.47
N THR A 317 -3.56 14.90 -5.74
CA THR A 317 -2.52 15.00 -6.76
C THR A 317 -2.58 16.37 -7.41
N VAL A 318 -1.48 17.12 -7.34
CA VAL A 318 -1.31 18.36 -8.09
C VAL A 318 -1.16 18.02 -9.55
N ILE A 319 -2.02 18.58 -10.40
CA ILE A 319 -1.92 18.52 -11.86
C ILE A 319 -1.45 19.88 -12.34
N ALA A 320 -0.23 19.93 -12.89
CA ALA A 320 0.32 21.13 -13.50
C ALA A 320 -0.42 21.49 -14.80
N GLY A 321 -0.78 22.77 -14.94
CA GLY A 321 -1.50 23.33 -16.07
C GLY A 321 -0.58 24.16 -16.96
N LYS A 322 -0.91 25.44 -17.20
CA LYS A 322 -0.08 26.40 -17.96
C LYS A 322 1.17 26.81 -17.15
N PRO A 323 2.23 27.32 -17.81
CA PRO A 323 3.38 27.88 -17.12
C PRO A 323 3.05 29.06 -16.18
N GLY A 324 3.80 29.20 -15.10
CA GLY A 324 3.63 30.22 -14.07
C GLY A 324 3.69 29.67 -12.64
N ASP A 325 3.41 30.53 -11.67
CA ASP A 325 3.46 30.21 -10.24
C ASP A 325 2.07 30.14 -9.61
N ALA A 326 1.84 29.13 -8.78
CA ALA A 326 0.66 28.98 -7.94
C ALA A 326 1.04 28.57 -6.51
N THR A 327 0.12 28.76 -5.57
CA THR A 327 0.18 28.18 -4.22
C THR A 327 -1.03 27.29 -4.01
N ILE A 328 -0.78 26.03 -3.71
CA ILE A 328 -1.82 25.09 -3.27
C ILE A 328 -1.86 25.13 -1.74
N THR A 329 -3.05 25.36 -1.19
CA THR A 329 -3.33 25.37 0.24
C THR A 329 -4.21 24.17 0.57
N VAL A 330 -3.80 23.36 1.54
CA VAL A 330 -4.67 22.39 2.21
C VAL A 330 -5.19 23.02 3.50
N LYS A 331 -6.47 22.87 3.79
CA LYS A 331 -7.12 23.39 4.99
C LYS A 331 -8.00 22.32 5.63
N SER A 332 -7.87 22.10 6.94
CA SER A 332 -8.81 21.21 7.66
C SER A 332 -10.20 21.86 7.74
N ILE A 333 -11.24 21.06 7.52
CA ILE A 333 -12.63 21.51 7.63
C ILE A 333 -12.93 21.91 9.08
N ASP A 334 -12.52 21.07 10.03
CA ASP A 334 -12.51 21.41 11.45
C ASP A 334 -11.25 22.21 11.83
N GLY A 335 -11.37 23.15 12.77
CA GLY A 335 -10.28 23.99 13.27
C GLY A 335 -9.63 24.97 12.27
N GLY A 336 -9.88 24.83 10.96
CA GLY A 336 -9.40 25.73 9.91
C GLY A 336 -7.88 25.80 9.75
N LYS A 337 -7.15 24.75 10.16
CA LYS A 337 -5.68 24.70 10.14
C LYS A 337 -5.18 24.49 8.71
N THR A 338 -4.08 25.15 8.34
CA THR A 338 -3.60 25.18 6.95
C THR A 338 -2.15 24.74 6.80
N ALA A 339 -1.84 24.12 5.67
CA ALA A 339 -0.48 24.00 5.13
C ALA A 339 -0.47 24.37 3.64
N THR A 340 0.70 24.76 3.13
CA THR A 340 0.83 25.28 1.75
C THR A 340 2.03 24.69 1.04
N VAL A 341 1.88 24.45 -0.26
CA VAL A 341 2.98 24.09 -1.18
C VAL A 341 3.02 25.10 -2.32
N LYS A 342 4.20 25.64 -2.61
CA LYS A 342 4.44 26.48 -3.79
C LYS A 342 4.59 25.58 -5.02
N VAL A 343 3.98 25.96 -6.14
CA VAL A 343 4.05 25.21 -7.39
C VAL A 343 4.51 26.15 -8.48
N HIS A 344 5.69 25.89 -9.02
CA HIS A 344 6.20 26.52 -10.22
C HIS A 344 6.02 25.56 -11.40
N VAL A 345 5.43 26.03 -12.49
CA VAL A 345 5.18 25.24 -13.71
C VAL A 345 5.92 25.89 -14.88
N SER A 346 6.69 25.08 -15.61
CA SER A 346 7.35 25.47 -16.86
C SER A 346 6.91 24.57 -18.02
N ASN A 347 7.20 24.94 -19.28
CA ASN A 347 6.82 24.10 -20.42
C ASN A 347 7.59 22.76 -20.45
N SER A 348 6.88 21.72 -20.91
CA SER A 348 7.45 20.42 -21.29
C SER A 348 8.46 20.57 -22.44
N ILE A 349 9.48 19.71 -22.48
CA ILE A 349 10.39 19.64 -23.64
C ILE A 349 9.80 18.86 -24.82
N ASP A 350 8.77 18.03 -24.58
CA ASP A 350 7.88 17.54 -25.64
C ASP A 350 6.95 18.70 -26.05
N VAL A 351 7.42 19.47 -27.02
CA VAL A 351 6.73 20.65 -27.57
C VAL A 351 5.69 20.22 -28.59
N SER A 352 5.84 19.04 -29.21
CA SER A 352 4.85 18.47 -30.13
C SER A 352 3.58 18.01 -29.39
N GLY A 353 3.74 17.40 -28.21
CA GLY A 353 2.72 16.75 -27.41
C GLY A 353 2.49 15.27 -27.77
N ASP A 354 3.41 14.61 -28.47
CA ASP A 354 3.29 13.22 -28.94
C ASP A 354 3.97 12.18 -28.02
N GLY A 355 4.63 12.64 -26.95
CA GLY A 355 5.36 11.87 -25.96
C GLY A 355 6.80 11.49 -26.34
N LEU A 356 7.25 11.87 -27.54
CA LEU A 356 8.61 11.62 -28.02
C LEU A 356 9.51 12.84 -27.77
N LEU A 357 10.81 12.67 -28.05
CA LEU A 357 11.78 13.77 -28.04
C LEU A 357 12.59 13.72 -29.34
N THR A 358 12.25 14.61 -30.27
CA THR A 358 12.63 14.48 -31.68
C THR A 358 13.06 15.80 -32.31
N LYS A 359 13.49 15.74 -33.58
CA LYS A 359 13.74 16.93 -34.39
C LYS A 359 12.46 17.73 -34.69
N GLU A 360 11.26 17.15 -34.53
CA GLU A 360 10.00 17.87 -34.72
C GLU A 360 9.78 18.91 -33.61
N ASP A 361 10.13 18.58 -32.36
CA ASP A 361 10.11 19.50 -31.23
C ASP A 361 11.06 20.68 -31.46
N LEU A 362 12.30 20.39 -31.90
CA LEU A 362 13.26 21.43 -32.30
C LEU A 362 12.72 22.29 -33.46
N ASN A 363 12.07 21.69 -34.45
CA ASN A 363 11.46 22.44 -35.56
C ASN A 363 10.31 23.34 -35.07
N LEU A 364 9.52 22.90 -34.08
CA LEU A 364 8.47 23.70 -33.45
C LEU A 364 9.05 24.86 -32.63
N VAL A 365 10.17 24.66 -31.92
CA VAL A 365 10.90 25.75 -31.25
C VAL A 365 11.41 26.78 -32.27
N LEU A 366 12.16 26.34 -33.28
CA LEU A 366 12.69 27.21 -34.33
C LEU A 366 11.60 27.97 -35.10
N LYS A 367 10.46 27.32 -35.37
CA LYS A 367 9.30 27.94 -36.04
C LYS A 367 8.66 29.07 -35.22
N ASN A 368 8.76 29.01 -33.90
CA ASN A 368 8.22 30.04 -33.00
C ASN A 368 9.27 31.05 -32.53
N GLN A 369 10.51 30.97 -33.00
CA GLN A 369 11.58 31.88 -32.61
C GLN A 369 11.22 33.37 -32.83
N ASN A 370 11.77 34.23 -31.97
CA ASN A 370 11.47 35.66 -31.84
C ASN A 370 10.01 35.93 -31.44
N SER A 371 9.37 35.02 -30.70
CA SER A 371 8.09 35.31 -30.02
C SER A 371 8.36 35.72 -28.57
N HIS A 372 7.50 36.54 -27.99
CA HIS A 372 7.57 36.87 -26.55
C HIS A 372 6.20 37.13 -25.95
N GLU A 373 6.11 37.14 -24.61
CA GLU A 373 4.90 37.52 -23.89
C GLU A 373 4.40 38.90 -24.38
N GLY A 374 3.08 39.00 -24.61
CA GLY A 374 2.42 40.17 -25.22
C GLY A 374 2.23 40.09 -26.74
N ASP A 375 2.90 39.17 -27.45
CA ASP A 375 2.63 38.95 -28.88
C ASP A 375 1.19 38.45 -29.12
N ASN A 376 0.55 38.91 -30.22
CA ASN A 376 -0.69 38.31 -30.75
C ASN A 376 -0.55 36.79 -31.06
N ARG A 377 0.69 36.30 -31.18
CA ARG A 377 1.01 34.88 -31.36
C ARG A 377 1.41 34.15 -30.07
N TRP A 378 1.54 34.84 -28.93
CA TRP A 378 2.13 34.25 -27.73
C TRP A 378 1.43 32.99 -27.26
N LYS A 379 0.09 32.99 -27.17
CA LYS A 379 -0.70 31.82 -26.70
C LYS A 379 -0.42 30.51 -27.47
N ARG A 380 0.04 30.58 -28.73
CA ARG A 380 0.45 29.39 -29.52
C ARG A 380 1.97 29.15 -29.55
N ALA A 381 2.76 30.18 -29.28
CA ALA A 381 4.22 30.15 -29.30
C ALA A 381 4.81 29.75 -27.93
N GLN A 382 4.15 30.13 -26.83
CA GLN A 382 4.64 29.94 -25.45
C GLN A 382 4.98 28.49 -25.11
N LYS A 383 4.39 27.49 -25.79
CA LYS A 383 4.76 26.08 -25.57
C LYS A 383 6.18 25.72 -26.02
N ALA A 384 6.84 26.60 -26.77
CA ALA A 384 8.22 26.48 -27.22
C ALA A 384 9.23 27.28 -26.37
N ASP A 385 8.74 28.01 -25.35
CA ASP A 385 9.54 28.67 -24.33
C ASP A 385 9.85 27.62 -23.25
N ILE A 386 10.91 26.86 -23.47
CA ILE A 386 11.24 25.68 -22.65
C ILE A 386 12.19 26.02 -21.49
N ASN A 387 12.73 27.24 -21.48
CA ASN A 387 13.53 27.80 -20.38
C ASN A 387 12.71 28.70 -19.41
N ASP A 388 11.46 29.02 -19.73
CA ASP A 388 10.53 29.88 -18.97
C ASP A 388 10.99 31.34 -18.83
N ASP A 389 11.71 31.88 -19.83
CA ASP A 389 12.18 33.28 -19.84
C ASP A 389 11.17 34.30 -20.42
N LYS A 390 9.96 33.81 -20.77
CA LYS A 390 8.84 34.54 -21.40
C LYS A 390 9.09 34.90 -22.86
N LYS A 391 10.00 34.19 -23.53
CA LYS A 391 10.33 34.33 -24.96
C LYS A 391 10.60 32.97 -25.58
N VAL A 392 10.63 32.95 -26.91
CA VAL A 392 11.16 31.82 -27.67
C VAL A 392 12.33 32.36 -28.49
N ASP A 393 13.56 32.10 -28.07
CA ASP A 393 14.74 32.65 -28.70
C ASP A 393 15.83 31.60 -29.06
N HIS A 394 17.07 32.04 -29.22
CA HIS A 394 18.19 31.13 -29.48
C HIS A 394 18.49 30.15 -28.33
N THR A 395 18.10 30.49 -27.10
CA THR A 395 18.37 29.73 -25.88
C THR A 395 17.53 28.47 -25.82
N ASP A 396 16.22 28.56 -26.10
CA ASP A 396 15.34 27.38 -26.28
C ASP A 396 15.84 26.46 -27.38
N ALA A 397 16.20 27.06 -28.52
CA ALA A 397 16.72 26.32 -29.67
C ALA A 397 18.11 25.72 -29.39
N GLN A 398 18.85 26.19 -28.39
CA GLN A 398 20.09 25.59 -27.92
C GLN A 398 19.83 24.48 -26.92
N LEU A 399 19.00 24.72 -25.89
CA LEU A 399 18.62 23.72 -24.88
C LEU A 399 18.01 22.47 -25.53
N MET A 400 17.12 22.66 -26.52
CA MET A 400 16.55 21.54 -27.29
C MET A 400 17.60 20.80 -28.14
N LYS A 401 18.58 21.50 -28.71
CA LYS A 401 19.68 20.85 -29.45
C LYS A 401 20.60 20.07 -28.51
N GLU A 402 20.86 20.58 -27.32
CA GLU A 402 21.68 19.93 -26.28
C GLU A 402 20.97 18.65 -25.79
N LYS A 403 19.68 18.72 -25.46
CA LYS A 403 18.84 17.54 -25.15
C LYS A 403 18.82 16.49 -26.27
N LEU A 404 18.82 16.91 -27.54
CA LEU A 404 18.85 16.00 -28.69
C LEU A 404 20.26 15.53 -29.09
N ALA A 405 21.33 16.12 -28.54
CA ALA A 405 22.69 15.87 -28.99
C ALA A 405 23.21 14.45 -28.68
N PRO A 406 22.98 13.86 -27.48
CA PRO A 406 23.36 12.48 -27.20
C PRO A 406 22.72 11.51 -28.21
N TYR A 407 21.42 11.68 -28.45
CA TYR A 407 20.59 10.76 -29.25
C TYR A 407 20.59 11.03 -30.75
N LYS A 408 21.59 11.77 -31.26
CA LYS A 408 21.61 12.23 -32.66
C LYS A 408 21.74 11.08 -33.67
N ASN A 409 22.49 10.03 -33.31
CA ASN A 409 22.73 8.84 -34.12
C ASN A 409 21.86 7.66 -33.67
N ASP A 410 21.19 7.77 -32.53
CA ASP A 410 20.43 6.68 -31.94
C ASP A 410 19.12 6.47 -32.69
N PHE A 411 18.79 5.20 -32.96
CA PHE A 411 17.47 4.84 -33.47
C PHE A 411 16.39 5.34 -32.52
N LEU A 412 15.38 6.03 -33.06
CA LEU A 412 14.23 6.48 -32.28
C LEU A 412 13.29 5.29 -32.02
N TYR A 413 13.48 4.64 -30.88
CA TYR A 413 12.42 3.84 -30.29
C TYR A 413 11.26 4.76 -29.89
N LYS A 414 10.05 4.44 -30.34
CA LYS A 414 8.84 5.13 -29.87
C LYS A 414 8.28 4.49 -28.60
N ARG A 415 8.82 3.34 -28.19
CA ARG A 415 8.27 2.53 -27.10
C ARG A 415 9.32 1.60 -26.52
N VAL A 416 9.26 1.42 -25.21
CA VAL A 416 9.85 0.26 -24.52
C VAL A 416 8.72 -0.61 -24.00
N VAL A 417 8.83 -1.92 -24.23
CA VAL A 417 8.01 -2.95 -23.58
C VAL A 417 8.94 -3.78 -22.71
N PHE A 418 8.74 -3.76 -21.41
CA PHE A 418 9.54 -4.51 -20.44
C PHE A 418 8.66 -5.59 -19.82
N ILE A 419 8.99 -6.86 -20.09
CA ILE A 419 8.35 -8.03 -19.51
C ILE A 419 9.28 -8.66 -18.47
N GLY A 420 8.84 -8.67 -17.23
CA GLY A 420 9.47 -9.36 -16.11
C GLY A 420 8.79 -10.68 -15.80
N ILE A 421 9.58 -11.72 -15.52
CA ILE A 421 9.11 -13.02 -15.03
C ILE A 421 9.77 -13.27 -13.68
N ASP A 422 9.00 -13.31 -12.60
CA ASP A 422 9.50 -13.48 -11.22
C ASP A 422 10.15 -14.86 -11.02
N GLY A 423 11.28 -14.92 -10.31
CA GLY A 423 11.89 -16.19 -9.87
C GLY A 423 12.33 -17.17 -10.99
N ALA A 424 12.54 -16.70 -12.22
CA ALA A 424 12.87 -17.53 -13.38
C ALA A 424 14.36 -17.89 -13.50
N GLY A 425 15.24 -17.23 -12.74
CA GLY A 425 16.69 -17.48 -12.75
C GLY A 425 17.26 -17.42 -14.17
N ASN A 426 18.10 -18.38 -14.54
CA ASN A 426 18.48 -18.60 -15.93
C ASN A 426 17.87 -19.90 -16.52
N GLY A 427 16.75 -20.37 -15.95
CA GLY A 427 16.09 -21.62 -16.32
C GLY A 427 15.63 -21.70 -17.77
N VAL A 428 15.41 -20.56 -18.42
CA VAL A 428 15.08 -20.47 -19.85
C VAL A 428 16.12 -21.09 -20.78
N LYS A 429 17.35 -21.36 -20.29
CA LYS A 429 18.40 -22.06 -21.04
C LYS A 429 18.28 -23.60 -20.99
N ASP A 430 17.50 -24.14 -20.07
CA ASP A 430 17.29 -25.59 -19.93
C ASP A 430 16.24 -26.08 -20.95
N PRO A 431 16.52 -27.14 -21.72
CA PRO A 431 15.54 -27.74 -22.62
C PRO A 431 14.20 -28.13 -21.96
N GLN A 432 14.18 -28.42 -20.66
CA GLN A 432 12.95 -28.73 -19.90
C GLN A 432 12.00 -27.54 -19.79
N ALA A 433 12.51 -26.30 -19.78
CA ALA A 433 11.68 -25.10 -19.77
C ALA A 433 10.92 -24.92 -21.10
N ASN A 434 11.47 -25.47 -22.20
CA ASN A 434 10.93 -25.32 -23.56
C ASN A 434 10.57 -23.84 -23.90
N ALA A 435 11.40 -22.90 -23.43
CA ALA A 435 11.18 -21.46 -23.48
C ALA A 435 11.51 -20.87 -24.87
N THR A 436 10.83 -21.39 -25.89
CA THR A 436 11.17 -21.14 -27.30
C THR A 436 10.97 -19.68 -27.74
N ASN A 437 10.02 -18.94 -27.17
CA ASN A 437 9.79 -17.54 -27.53
C ASN A 437 10.91 -16.66 -26.98
N ILE A 438 11.28 -16.83 -25.71
CA ILE A 438 12.37 -16.09 -25.05
C ILE A 438 13.73 -16.44 -25.68
N GLN A 439 13.99 -17.72 -25.96
CA GLN A 439 15.20 -18.16 -26.68
C GLN A 439 15.29 -17.56 -28.09
N LYS A 440 14.16 -17.45 -28.80
CA LYS A 440 14.08 -16.77 -30.11
C LYS A 440 14.35 -15.27 -29.99
N LEU A 441 13.76 -14.59 -29.00
CA LEU A 441 14.03 -13.17 -28.76
C LEU A 441 15.52 -12.90 -28.49
N MET A 442 16.18 -13.77 -27.73
CA MET A 442 17.62 -13.67 -27.47
C MET A 442 18.47 -13.91 -28.73
N SER A 443 18.12 -14.89 -29.57
CA SER A 443 18.86 -15.16 -30.81
C SER A 443 18.63 -14.11 -31.90
N GLU A 444 17.47 -13.47 -31.93
CA GLU A 444 17.13 -12.37 -32.86
C GLU A 444 17.50 -10.98 -32.32
N GLY A 445 17.98 -10.89 -31.07
CA GLY A 445 18.36 -9.66 -30.38
C GLY A 445 19.71 -9.78 -29.69
N ALA A 446 19.79 -9.29 -28.46
CA ALA A 446 20.94 -9.42 -27.58
C ALA A 446 20.54 -10.04 -26.25
N GLY A 447 21.46 -10.73 -25.57
CA GLY A 447 21.21 -11.20 -24.22
C GLY A 447 22.31 -12.07 -23.63
N THR A 448 22.02 -12.60 -22.44
CA THR A 448 22.90 -13.50 -21.71
C THR A 448 22.08 -14.35 -20.72
N TYR A 449 22.62 -15.52 -20.36
CA TYR A 449 22.10 -16.39 -19.29
C TYR A 449 22.91 -16.27 -18.00
N GLU A 450 23.88 -15.36 -17.96
CA GLU A 450 24.86 -15.21 -16.88
C GLU A 450 24.82 -13.80 -16.24
N ALA A 451 23.73 -13.06 -16.49
CA ALA A 451 23.45 -11.79 -15.82
C ALA A 451 23.25 -12.00 -14.30
N LYS A 452 23.33 -10.91 -13.53
CA LYS A 452 23.27 -10.98 -12.06
C LYS A 452 22.11 -10.20 -11.45
N ALA A 453 21.39 -10.87 -10.56
CA ALA A 453 20.45 -10.25 -9.66
C ALA A 453 21.19 -9.48 -8.54
N MET A 454 20.55 -8.43 -8.04
CA MET A 454 21.01 -7.67 -6.88
C MET A 454 20.82 -8.46 -5.59
N MET A 455 21.65 -8.13 -4.60
CA MET A 455 21.62 -8.72 -3.27
C MET A 455 20.83 -7.83 -2.29
N PRO A 456 19.93 -8.41 -1.46
CA PRO A 456 19.47 -9.80 -1.49
C PRO A 456 18.57 -10.09 -2.72
N THR A 457 18.58 -11.34 -3.18
CA THR A 457 17.84 -11.85 -4.35
C THR A 457 16.35 -12.02 -4.06
N ILE A 458 15.70 -10.93 -3.65
CA ILE A 458 14.29 -10.84 -3.24
C ILE A 458 13.55 -9.88 -4.17
N SER A 459 12.30 -10.19 -4.51
CA SER A 459 11.53 -9.51 -5.55
C SER A 459 11.37 -8.00 -5.32
N GLY A 460 10.89 -7.56 -4.15
CA GLY A 460 10.70 -6.14 -3.85
C GLY A 460 12.00 -5.33 -3.88
N GLN A 461 13.14 -5.97 -3.62
CA GLN A 461 14.47 -5.36 -3.80
C GLN A 461 14.84 -5.26 -5.29
N ASN A 462 14.70 -6.34 -6.05
CA ASN A 462 15.18 -6.42 -7.42
C ASN A 462 14.26 -5.72 -8.43
N TRP A 463 12.94 -5.78 -8.28
CA TRP A 463 11.99 -4.94 -9.02
C TRP A 463 12.20 -3.45 -8.73
N GLY A 464 12.59 -3.10 -7.49
CA GLY A 464 13.09 -1.76 -7.15
C GLY A 464 14.30 -1.38 -8.00
N SER A 465 15.38 -2.17 -7.95
CA SER A 465 16.60 -1.85 -8.68
C SER A 465 16.40 -1.77 -10.20
N MET A 466 15.55 -2.62 -10.79
CA MET A 466 15.21 -2.60 -12.23
C MET A 466 14.41 -1.39 -12.69
N LEU A 467 13.74 -0.66 -11.78
CA LEU A 467 12.94 0.53 -12.10
C LEU A 467 13.61 1.83 -11.63
N HIS A 468 14.34 1.78 -10.51
CA HIS A 468 15.01 2.91 -9.84
C HIS A 468 16.50 3.05 -10.14
N GLY A 469 17.11 2.09 -10.85
CA GLY A 469 18.49 2.19 -11.36
C GLY A 469 19.60 2.24 -10.30
N VAL A 470 19.30 1.83 -9.07
CA VAL A 470 20.24 1.81 -7.93
C VAL A 470 20.10 0.52 -7.12
N VAL A 471 21.15 0.17 -6.37
CA VAL A 471 21.18 -1.08 -5.59
C VAL A 471 20.17 -1.09 -4.42
N PRO A 472 19.78 -2.25 -3.88
CA PRO A 472 18.73 -2.34 -2.85
C PRO A 472 18.97 -1.55 -1.56
N SER A 473 20.23 -1.38 -1.14
CA SER A 473 20.58 -0.55 0.01
C SER A 473 20.34 0.95 -0.21
N THR A 474 20.20 1.37 -1.48
CA THR A 474 20.11 2.77 -1.90
C THR A 474 18.64 3.21 -2.02
N HIS A 475 17.77 2.40 -2.62
CA HIS A 475 16.32 2.68 -2.68
C HIS A 475 15.52 2.17 -1.46
N GLY A 476 16.02 1.20 -0.69
CA GLY A 476 15.40 0.73 0.56
C GLY A 476 14.08 -0.07 0.42
N LEU A 477 13.47 -0.13 -0.77
CA LEU A 477 12.36 -1.02 -1.09
C LEU A 477 12.67 -2.50 -0.79
N ASN A 478 11.69 -3.21 -0.23
CA ASN A 478 11.73 -4.62 0.11
C ASN A 478 10.31 -5.20 0.32
N ASN A 479 10.17 -6.52 0.36
CA ASN A 479 8.85 -7.19 0.51
C ASN A 479 8.02 -6.75 1.75
N GLY A 480 8.63 -6.11 2.76
CA GLY A 480 7.95 -5.57 3.95
C GLY A 480 7.49 -4.10 3.85
N ASN A 481 7.78 -3.38 2.76
CA ASN A 481 7.33 -1.98 2.57
C ASN A 481 6.72 -1.66 1.19
N VAL A 482 6.83 -2.55 0.20
CA VAL A 482 6.20 -2.40 -1.14
C VAL A 482 4.66 -2.50 -1.14
N ASP A 483 4.04 -2.71 0.02
CA ASP A 483 2.59 -2.54 0.20
C ASP A 483 2.17 -1.06 0.29
N LYS A 484 3.13 -0.15 0.53
CA LYS A 484 2.94 1.30 0.64
C LYS A 484 3.62 2.00 -0.52
N PRO A 485 3.01 3.06 -1.09
CA PRO A 485 3.64 3.85 -2.16
C PRO A 485 5.01 4.38 -1.77
N TYR A 486 5.99 4.18 -2.65
CA TYR A 486 7.33 4.76 -2.53
C TYR A 486 7.23 6.29 -2.39
N PRO A 487 8.01 6.94 -1.51
CA PRO A 487 7.86 8.38 -1.25
C PRO A 487 8.03 9.21 -2.52
N GLU A 488 7.10 10.12 -2.79
CA GLU A 488 7.19 10.98 -3.99
C GLU A 488 8.38 11.94 -3.93
N LYS A 489 8.81 12.32 -2.72
CA LYS A 489 10.09 12.96 -2.49
C LYS A 489 11.16 11.91 -2.13
N ASN A 490 11.77 11.33 -3.15
CA ASN A 490 12.90 10.40 -3.00
C ASN A 490 14.06 10.78 -3.95
N PRO A 491 15.32 10.48 -3.59
CA PRO A 491 16.49 10.83 -4.42
C PRO A 491 16.75 9.85 -5.58
N TYR A 492 16.04 8.73 -5.67
CA TYR A 492 16.25 7.67 -6.67
C TYR A 492 14.93 7.33 -7.39
N PRO A 493 14.34 8.30 -8.12
CA PRO A 493 13.03 8.13 -8.76
C PRO A 493 13.11 7.14 -9.93
N SER A 494 12.00 6.47 -10.26
CA SER A 494 12.01 5.52 -11.38
C SER A 494 12.21 6.22 -12.73
N TYR A 495 12.75 5.53 -13.74
CA TYR A 495 12.76 6.11 -15.10
C TYR A 495 11.34 6.43 -15.57
N MET A 496 10.34 5.64 -15.17
CA MET A 496 8.93 5.90 -15.49
C MET A 496 8.46 7.23 -14.91
N LYS A 497 8.83 7.53 -13.66
CA LYS A 497 8.57 8.83 -13.03
C LYS A 497 9.29 9.95 -13.75
N LEU A 498 10.61 9.85 -13.89
CA LEU A 498 11.44 10.86 -14.56
C LEU A 498 10.91 11.20 -15.97
N LEU A 499 10.58 10.17 -16.74
CA LEU A 499 10.00 10.28 -18.07
C LEU A 499 8.66 11.03 -18.05
N LYS A 500 7.74 10.70 -17.13
CA LYS A 500 6.45 11.41 -17.00
C LYS A 500 6.61 12.85 -16.54
N GLN A 501 7.57 13.14 -15.66
CA GLN A 501 7.81 14.50 -15.17
C GLN A 501 8.48 15.38 -16.25
N GLU A 502 9.33 14.83 -17.11
CA GLU A 502 9.97 15.57 -18.20
C GLU A 502 9.04 15.79 -19.42
N ARG A 503 8.22 14.78 -19.75
CA ARG A 503 7.32 14.79 -20.93
C ARG A 503 5.89 14.35 -20.56
N PRO A 504 5.09 15.19 -19.88
CA PRO A 504 3.84 14.73 -19.26
C PRO A 504 2.74 14.25 -20.20
N MET A 505 2.82 14.53 -21.50
CA MET A 505 1.81 14.12 -22.48
C MET A 505 1.91 12.63 -22.88
N LEU A 506 3.01 11.93 -22.56
CA LEU A 506 3.15 10.50 -22.89
C LEU A 506 2.27 9.59 -22.02
N ASN A 507 1.84 8.49 -22.62
CA ASN A 507 1.14 7.40 -21.95
C ASN A 507 2.12 6.29 -21.55
N GLN A 508 1.94 5.78 -20.33
CA GLN A 508 2.62 4.58 -19.82
C GLN A 508 1.58 3.63 -19.24
N ALA A 509 1.86 2.34 -19.23
CA ALA A 509 1.04 1.33 -18.56
C ALA A 509 1.89 0.32 -17.79
N SER A 510 1.27 -0.33 -16.81
CA SER A 510 1.90 -1.33 -15.95
C SER A 510 0.92 -2.43 -15.58
N PHE A 511 1.16 -3.64 -16.08
CA PHE A 511 0.33 -4.82 -15.89
C PHE A 511 1.05 -5.81 -14.98
N THR A 512 0.53 -6.09 -13.79
CA THR A 512 1.24 -6.90 -12.80
C THR A 512 0.38 -8.01 -12.24
N THR A 513 0.93 -9.23 -12.16
CA THR A 513 0.34 -10.29 -11.34
C THR A 513 0.56 -9.95 -9.86
N TRP A 514 1.81 -9.66 -9.44
CA TRP A 514 2.13 -9.24 -8.08
C TRP A 514 1.84 -7.75 -7.84
N SER A 515 0.69 -7.45 -7.22
CA SER A 515 0.21 -6.07 -7.03
C SER A 515 1.13 -5.09 -6.27
N PRO A 516 2.07 -5.50 -5.40
CA PRO A 516 3.00 -4.57 -4.74
C PRO A 516 3.86 -3.74 -5.69
N ILE A 517 4.20 -4.20 -6.90
CA ILE A 517 4.95 -3.38 -7.86
C ILE A 517 4.16 -2.12 -8.23
N ASN A 518 2.87 -2.28 -8.56
CA ASN A 518 1.96 -1.18 -8.88
C ASN A 518 1.61 -0.31 -7.67
N LYS A 519 1.58 -0.87 -6.46
CA LYS A 519 1.23 -0.14 -5.23
C LYS A 519 2.40 0.63 -4.63
N GLY A 520 3.59 0.03 -4.60
CA GLY A 520 4.70 0.48 -3.76
C GLY A 520 6.06 0.62 -4.43
N ILE A 521 6.23 0.20 -5.69
CA ILE A 521 7.51 0.38 -6.42
C ILE A 521 7.36 1.47 -7.48
N ILE A 522 6.39 1.36 -8.38
CA ILE A 522 6.11 2.39 -9.38
C ILE A 522 5.39 3.55 -8.69
N GLU A 523 6.01 4.74 -8.66
CA GLU A 523 5.41 5.95 -8.10
C GLU A 523 4.07 6.31 -8.78
N ASP A 524 3.19 7.02 -8.07
CA ASP A 524 1.93 7.49 -8.66
C ASP A 524 2.18 8.68 -9.62
N SER A 525 3.19 9.51 -9.34
CA SER A 525 3.69 10.55 -10.26
C SER A 525 4.31 10.03 -11.57
N ALA A 526 4.54 8.72 -11.71
CA ALA A 526 4.83 8.10 -13.00
C ALA A 526 3.63 8.12 -13.96
N GLY A 527 2.42 8.38 -13.45
CA GLY A 527 1.21 8.58 -14.26
C GLY A 527 0.88 7.39 -15.16
N ALA A 528 1.28 6.18 -14.75
CA ALA A 528 1.04 4.97 -15.50
C ALA A 528 -0.40 4.47 -15.31
N TYR A 529 -0.99 3.91 -16.36
CA TYR A 529 -2.20 3.11 -16.25
C TYR A 529 -1.85 1.77 -15.58
N LYS A 530 -2.09 1.70 -14.26
CA LYS A 530 -1.74 0.57 -13.39
C LYS A 530 -2.88 -0.46 -13.35
N VAL A 531 -2.59 -1.71 -13.70
CA VAL A 531 -3.55 -2.82 -13.75
C VAL A 531 -2.99 -4.05 -13.03
N ASN A 532 -3.76 -4.57 -12.07
CA ASN A 532 -3.45 -5.84 -11.43
C ASN A 532 -4.22 -6.98 -12.10
N GLY A 533 -3.52 -8.03 -12.56
CA GLY A 533 -4.14 -9.20 -13.20
C GLY A 533 -4.55 -10.29 -12.21
N GLY A 534 -3.77 -10.46 -11.13
CA GLY A 534 -4.00 -11.47 -10.08
C GLY A 534 -3.60 -12.90 -10.44
N ASN A 535 -3.32 -13.18 -11.71
CA ASN A 535 -2.60 -14.34 -12.24
C ASN A 535 -2.06 -13.99 -13.63
N ASP A 536 -1.10 -14.78 -14.13
CA ASP A 536 -0.34 -14.45 -15.34
C ASP A 536 -1.20 -14.48 -16.61
N THR A 537 -2.19 -15.37 -16.68
CA THR A 537 -3.14 -15.41 -17.80
C THR A 537 -3.97 -14.13 -17.88
N ASN A 538 -4.48 -13.63 -16.75
CA ASN A 538 -5.24 -12.39 -16.68
C ASN A 538 -4.36 -11.16 -16.93
N THR A 539 -3.14 -11.13 -16.39
CA THR A 539 -2.17 -10.05 -16.64
C THR A 539 -1.85 -9.96 -18.13
N THR A 540 -1.59 -11.11 -18.77
CA THR A 540 -1.29 -11.23 -20.19
C THR A 540 -2.46 -10.79 -21.07
N GLN A 541 -3.69 -11.27 -20.80
CA GLN A 541 -4.86 -10.88 -21.59
C GLN A 541 -5.10 -9.37 -21.52
N LYS A 542 -5.07 -8.77 -20.32
CA LYS A 542 -5.24 -7.31 -20.16
C LYS A 542 -4.14 -6.51 -20.86
N THR A 543 -2.91 -7.04 -20.90
CA THR A 543 -1.79 -6.45 -21.64
C THR A 543 -2.04 -6.48 -23.15
N VAL A 544 -2.48 -7.63 -23.70
CA VAL A 544 -2.82 -7.80 -25.12
C VAL A 544 -3.96 -6.86 -25.53
N ASP A 545 -5.03 -6.80 -24.72
CA ASP A 545 -6.17 -5.91 -24.96
C ASP A 545 -5.74 -4.44 -24.98
N TYR A 546 -4.85 -4.04 -24.06
CA TYR A 546 -4.29 -2.69 -24.01
C TYR A 546 -3.36 -2.38 -25.20
N ILE A 547 -2.52 -3.32 -25.64
CA ILE A 547 -1.66 -3.14 -26.82
C ILE A 547 -2.51 -2.85 -28.06
N LYS A 548 -3.63 -3.59 -28.23
CA LYS A 548 -4.57 -3.42 -29.35
C LYS A 548 -5.36 -2.12 -29.29
N ALA A 549 -5.69 -1.62 -28.09
CA ALA A 549 -6.37 -0.35 -27.91
C ALA A 549 -5.44 0.87 -28.01
N GLU A 550 -4.31 0.84 -27.29
CA GLU A 550 -3.49 2.03 -26.95
C GLU A 550 -1.98 1.85 -27.20
N GLY A 551 -1.53 0.71 -27.72
CA GLY A 551 -0.10 0.44 -27.95
C GLY A 551 0.59 1.46 -28.87
N LYS A 552 -0.15 2.04 -29.83
CA LYS A 552 0.33 3.11 -30.73
C LYS A 552 0.60 4.44 -29.99
N ASN A 553 -0.21 4.73 -28.98
CA ASN A 553 -0.15 5.95 -28.16
C ASN A 553 0.78 5.80 -26.93
N SER A 554 1.15 4.57 -26.59
CA SER A 554 1.95 4.23 -25.41
C SER A 554 3.45 4.32 -25.69
N ARG A 555 4.20 4.95 -24.76
CA ARG A 555 5.67 5.06 -24.79
C ARG A 555 6.35 4.06 -23.86
N HIS A 556 5.66 3.58 -22.83
CA HIS A 556 6.17 2.52 -21.98
C HIS A 556 5.06 1.53 -21.59
N ILE A 557 5.35 0.23 -21.65
CA ILE A 557 4.47 -0.84 -21.15
C ILE A 557 5.32 -1.78 -20.28
N PHE A 558 5.06 -1.79 -18.98
CA PHE A 558 5.61 -2.77 -18.05
C PHE A 558 4.65 -3.95 -17.89
N VAL A 559 5.19 -5.16 -17.81
CA VAL A 559 4.45 -6.40 -17.57
C VAL A 559 5.21 -7.24 -16.54
N HIS A 560 4.52 -7.76 -15.52
CA HIS A 560 5.08 -8.67 -14.52
C HIS A 560 4.25 -9.96 -14.42
N LEU A 561 4.95 -11.09 -14.54
CA LEU A 561 4.43 -12.45 -14.41
C LEU A 561 5.04 -13.11 -13.16
N ASP A 562 4.22 -13.81 -12.35
CA ASP A 562 4.51 -14.22 -10.97
C ASP A 562 4.48 -15.75 -10.76
N GLU A 563 3.80 -16.51 -11.64
CA GLU A 563 3.49 -17.92 -11.37
C GLU A 563 4.73 -18.83 -11.41
N VAL A 564 5.84 -18.36 -11.98
CA VAL A 564 7.13 -19.06 -11.98
C VAL A 564 7.75 -19.07 -10.59
N ASP A 565 7.85 -17.91 -9.93
CA ASP A 565 8.28 -17.84 -8.53
C ASP A 565 7.32 -18.59 -7.60
N GLY A 566 6.01 -18.38 -7.79
CA GLY A 566 4.98 -19.12 -7.06
C GLY A 566 5.13 -20.65 -7.18
N ALA A 567 5.54 -21.17 -8.35
CA ALA A 567 5.87 -22.58 -8.52
C ALA A 567 7.19 -22.98 -7.84
N GLY A 568 8.18 -22.08 -7.82
CA GLY A 568 9.44 -22.24 -7.10
C GLY A 568 9.24 -22.39 -5.59
N HIS A 569 8.43 -21.51 -4.99
CA HIS A 569 8.03 -21.62 -3.58
C HIS A 569 7.24 -22.89 -3.25
N ASN A 570 6.28 -23.28 -4.08
CA ASN A 570 5.39 -24.41 -3.78
C ASN A 570 5.99 -25.80 -4.07
N TYR A 571 6.89 -25.92 -5.05
CA TYR A 571 7.39 -27.22 -5.55
C TYR A 571 8.92 -27.30 -5.68
N GLY A 572 9.59 -26.17 -5.58
CA GLY A 572 11.03 -26.02 -5.67
C GLY A 572 11.50 -25.45 -7.01
N TYR A 573 12.44 -24.49 -6.98
CA TYR A 573 13.10 -23.97 -8.18
C TYR A 573 13.90 -25.08 -8.86
N GLY A 574 13.84 -25.15 -10.20
CA GLY A 574 14.39 -26.27 -10.98
C GLY A 574 13.59 -27.58 -10.90
N SER A 575 12.43 -27.60 -10.22
CA SER A 575 11.51 -28.75 -10.27
C SER A 575 10.74 -28.81 -11.60
N GLN A 576 10.18 -29.98 -11.92
CA GLN A 576 9.29 -30.14 -13.08
C GLN A 576 8.11 -29.16 -13.07
N LYS A 577 7.58 -28.80 -11.89
CA LYS A 577 6.46 -27.85 -11.77
C LYS A 577 6.90 -26.41 -12.02
N TRP A 578 8.11 -26.06 -11.62
CA TRP A 578 8.73 -24.77 -11.95
C TRP A 578 9.02 -24.66 -13.46
N TYR A 579 9.53 -25.72 -14.09
CA TYR A 579 9.68 -25.75 -15.57
C TYR A 579 8.34 -25.66 -16.32
N GLU A 580 7.29 -26.35 -15.85
CA GLU A 580 5.93 -26.21 -16.41
C GLU A 580 5.39 -24.78 -16.28
N ALA A 581 5.67 -24.07 -15.17
CA ALA A 581 5.29 -22.67 -15.01
C ALA A 581 6.10 -21.76 -15.95
N LEU A 582 7.42 -21.97 -16.05
CA LEU A 582 8.29 -21.20 -16.94
C LEU A 582 7.92 -21.38 -18.42
N GLN A 583 7.48 -22.57 -18.81
CA GLN A 583 6.93 -22.82 -20.16
C GLN A 583 5.65 -22.01 -20.43
N LYS A 584 4.78 -21.81 -19.43
CA LYS A 584 3.59 -20.96 -19.57
C LYS A 584 3.96 -19.48 -19.65
N ALA A 585 4.93 -19.03 -18.84
CA ALA A 585 5.43 -17.66 -18.92
C ALA A 585 6.04 -17.36 -20.31
N ASP A 586 6.75 -18.31 -20.93
CA ASP A 586 7.20 -18.20 -22.32
C ASP A 586 6.05 -18.08 -23.34
N GLN A 587 4.95 -18.84 -23.14
CA GLN A 587 3.75 -18.72 -23.96
C GLN A 587 3.08 -17.34 -23.81
N HIS A 588 3.03 -16.80 -22.59
CA HIS A 588 2.53 -15.46 -22.31
C HIS A 588 3.39 -14.35 -22.94
N VAL A 589 4.72 -14.48 -22.88
CA VAL A 589 5.65 -13.62 -23.65
C VAL A 589 5.33 -13.71 -25.15
N GLY A 590 5.15 -14.91 -25.69
CA GLY A 590 4.75 -15.12 -27.09
C GLY A 590 3.43 -14.42 -27.47
N GLN A 591 2.42 -14.47 -26.61
CA GLN A 591 1.13 -13.79 -26.83
C GLN A 591 1.28 -12.25 -26.86
N ILE A 592 2.11 -11.68 -25.98
CA ILE A 592 2.37 -10.23 -25.94
C ILE A 592 3.17 -9.80 -27.18
N VAL A 593 4.19 -10.57 -27.57
CA VAL A 593 4.96 -10.32 -28.81
C VAL A 593 4.07 -10.40 -30.04
N GLN A 594 3.20 -11.41 -30.13
CA GLN A 594 2.24 -11.54 -31.23
C GLN A 594 1.31 -10.32 -31.30
N ALA A 595 0.83 -9.78 -30.18
CA ALA A 595 0.01 -8.57 -30.18
C ALA A 595 0.76 -7.33 -30.69
N LEU A 596 2.06 -7.20 -30.38
CA LEU A 596 2.92 -6.14 -30.93
C LEU A 596 3.20 -6.33 -32.42
N GLU A 597 3.29 -7.57 -32.91
CA GLU A 597 3.46 -7.88 -34.33
C GLU A 597 2.16 -7.62 -35.11
N GLU A 598 1.00 -8.03 -34.59
CA GLU A 598 -0.33 -7.80 -35.18
C GLU A 598 -0.69 -6.31 -35.30
N GLU A 599 -0.24 -5.47 -34.36
CA GLU A 599 -0.44 -4.02 -34.38
C GLU A 599 0.67 -3.23 -35.10
N GLU A 600 1.61 -3.92 -35.75
CA GLU A 600 2.77 -3.36 -36.48
C GLU A 600 3.75 -2.54 -35.62
N LEU A 601 3.83 -2.83 -34.31
CA LEU A 601 4.59 -2.04 -33.32
C LEU A 601 6.03 -2.48 -33.12
N MET A 602 6.41 -3.68 -33.57
CA MET A 602 7.74 -4.25 -33.28
C MET A 602 8.91 -3.48 -33.92
N GLU A 603 8.69 -2.77 -35.03
CA GLU A 603 9.76 -2.03 -35.73
C GLU A 603 10.28 -0.81 -34.92
N ASP A 604 9.43 -0.18 -34.11
CA ASP A 604 9.78 0.97 -33.26
C ASP A 604 9.75 0.69 -31.74
N THR A 605 9.66 -0.59 -31.37
CA THR A 605 9.71 -1.08 -29.97
C THR A 605 11.10 -1.59 -29.61
N LEU A 606 11.60 -1.22 -28.43
CA LEU A 606 12.59 -2.01 -27.70
C LEU A 606 11.84 -2.95 -26.76
N LEU A 607 11.93 -4.26 -27.02
CA LEU A 607 11.38 -5.28 -26.15
C LEU A 607 12.48 -5.79 -25.22
N ILE A 608 12.27 -5.75 -23.91
CA ILE A 608 13.16 -6.28 -22.89
C ILE A 608 12.43 -7.43 -22.17
N VAL A 609 13.11 -8.56 -21.99
CA VAL A 609 12.61 -9.69 -21.20
C VAL A 609 13.70 -10.16 -20.24
N THR A 610 13.40 -10.20 -18.94
CA THR A 610 14.34 -10.64 -17.91
C THR A 610 13.58 -11.09 -16.65
N THR A 611 14.30 -11.33 -15.57
CA THR A 611 13.81 -11.78 -14.27
C THR A 611 14.58 -11.06 -13.17
N ASP A 612 13.94 -10.98 -12.02
CA ASP A 612 14.47 -10.34 -10.83
C ASP A 612 15.45 -11.23 -10.07
N HIS A 613 15.19 -12.54 -9.97
CA HIS A 613 16.08 -13.52 -9.34
C HIS A 613 15.84 -14.97 -9.83
N GLY A 614 16.72 -15.88 -9.41
CA GLY A 614 16.48 -17.32 -9.41
C GLY A 614 16.06 -17.83 -8.03
N GLY A 615 16.34 -19.09 -7.71
CA GLY A 615 16.00 -19.66 -6.41
C GLY A 615 16.62 -21.03 -6.16
N LYS A 616 16.53 -21.50 -4.90
CA LYS A 616 17.16 -22.74 -4.44
C LYS A 616 16.31 -23.47 -3.41
N GLY A 617 16.05 -24.75 -3.64
CA GLY A 617 15.03 -25.46 -2.85
C GLY A 617 13.69 -24.77 -3.07
N THR A 618 12.99 -24.36 -2.01
CA THR A 618 11.72 -23.61 -2.07
C THR A 618 11.87 -22.13 -1.65
N GLY A 619 13.08 -21.58 -1.66
CA GLY A 619 13.36 -20.20 -1.26
C GLY A 619 14.41 -19.50 -2.11
N HIS A 620 14.59 -18.21 -1.83
CA HIS A 620 15.52 -17.30 -2.50
C HIS A 620 15.91 -16.18 -1.50
N GLY A 621 16.72 -15.21 -1.93
CA GLY A 621 17.26 -14.12 -1.11
C GLY A 621 18.73 -14.28 -0.72
N GLY A 622 19.31 -15.46 -0.91
CA GLY A 622 20.73 -15.76 -0.75
C GLY A 622 21.60 -15.45 -1.97
N SER A 623 22.91 -15.65 -1.81
CA SER A 623 23.93 -15.37 -2.82
C SER A 623 24.40 -16.63 -3.58
N SER A 624 23.60 -17.69 -3.62
CA SER A 624 24.01 -18.88 -4.38
C SER A 624 23.93 -18.62 -5.89
N PRO A 625 24.74 -19.30 -6.73
CA PRO A 625 24.64 -19.17 -8.18
C PRO A 625 23.24 -19.43 -8.73
N GLU A 626 22.49 -20.34 -8.11
CA GLU A 626 21.09 -20.67 -8.47
C GLU A 626 20.10 -19.53 -8.17
N GLU A 627 20.37 -18.72 -7.15
CA GLU A 627 19.55 -17.55 -6.78
C GLU A 627 19.96 -16.28 -7.55
N GLN A 628 21.27 -16.08 -7.77
CA GLN A 628 21.78 -14.81 -8.30
C GLN A 628 21.95 -14.80 -9.83
N THR A 629 22.08 -15.96 -10.48
CA THR A 629 22.37 -15.99 -11.92
C THR A 629 21.09 -16.05 -12.74
N ILE A 630 20.87 -15.02 -13.55
CA ILE A 630 19.62 -14.76 -14.25
C ILE A 630 19.80 -14.66 -15.76
N PHE A 631 18.72 -14.79 -16.52
CA PHE A 631 18.69 -14.42 -17.92
C PHE A 631 18.33 -12.93 -18.09
N TRP A 632 18.91 -12.30 -19.10
CA TRP A 632 18.54 -10.96 -19.55
C TRP A 632 18.58 -10.90 -21.07
N THR A 633 17.55 -10.38 -21.73
CA THR A 633 17.54 -10.20 -23.18
C THR A 633 16.76 -8.97 -23.61
N ALA A 634 17.19 -8.35 -24.71
CA ALA A 634 16.45 -7.32 -25.41
C ALA A 634 16.50 -7.47 -26.93
N LYS A 635 15.43 -7.10 -27.62
CA LYS A 635 15.30 -7.11 -29.09
C LYS A 635 14.76 -5.75 -29.57
N GLY A 636 15.39 -5.20 -30.61
CA GLY A 636 14.96 -3.94 -31.24
C GLY A 636 15.90 -3.49 -32.36
N LYS A 637 15.55 -2.42 -33.07
CA LYS A 637 16.16 -2.07 -34.36
C LYS A 637 17.65 -1.66 -34.34
N SER A 638 18.15 -1.07 -33.25
CA SER A 638 19.59 -0.75 -33.11
C SER A 638 20.42 -1.89 -32.51
N ILE A 639 19.80 -2.99 -32.10
CA ILE A 639 20.49 -4.18 -31.56
C ILE A 639 20.96 -5.07 -32.71
N THR A 640 22.14 -5.70 -32.57
CA THR A 640 22.61 -6.71 -33.53
C THR A 640 22.06 -8.09 -33.13
N PRO A 641 21.36 -8.83 -34.02
CA PRO A 641 20.91 -10.18 -33.72
C PRO A 641 22.06 -11.13 -33.34
N GLY A 642 21.86 -11.91 -32.28
CA GLY A 642 22.83 -12.87 -31.74
C GLY A 642 23.93 -12.25 -30.87
N THR A 643 23.77 -11.01 -30.38
CA THR A 643 24.77 -10.38 -29.51
C THR A 643 24.76 -11.00 -28.12
N VAL A 644 25.89 -11.59 -27.70
CA VAL A 644 26.07 -12.09 -26.34
C VAL A 644 26.61 -10.97 -25.45
N LEU A 645 25.91 -10.69 -24.36
CA LEU A 645 26.29 -9.64 -23.39
C LEU A 645 27.08 -10.22 -22.21
N SER A 646 27.98 -9.42 -21.64
CA SER A 646 28.69 -9.70 -20.38
C SER A 646 28.40 -8.62 -19.35
N ASP A 647 28.66 -8.92 -18.07
CA ASP A 647 28.68 -7.96 -16.96
C ASP A 647 27.37 -7.19 -16.75
N VAL A 648 26.25 -7.78 -17.19
CA VAL A 648 24.88 -7.28 -17.04
C VAL A 648 24.36 -7.58 -15.63
N GLU A 649 23.88 -6.53 -14.96
CA GLU A 649 23.15 -6.61 -13.71
C GLU A 649 21.68 -6.27 -13.98
N ASN A 650 20.70 -6.89 -13.31
CA ASN A 650 19.28 -6.64 -13.65
C ASN A 650 18.91 -5.15 -13.54
N MET A 651 19.44 -4.46 -12.56
CA MET A 651 19.40 -3.01 -12.37
C MET A 651 19.71 -2.18 -13.64
N ASP A 652 20.58 -2.67 -14.53
CA ASP A 652 20.92 -2.02 -15.81
C ASP A 652 19.70 -1.83 -16.73
N THR A 653 18.65 -2.63 -16.53
CA THR A 653 17.36 -2.49 -17.23
C THR A 653 16.80 -1.08 -17.14
N ALA A 654 16.97 -0.41 -16.00
CA ALA A 654 16.52 0.98 -15.81
C ALA A 654 17.24 1.94 -16.77
N ALA A 655 18.57 1.83 -16.88
CA ALA A 655 19.37 2.66 -17.77
C ALA A 655 19.10 2.34 -19.25
N VAL A 656 18.91 1.06 -19.59
CA VAL A 656 18.53 0.62 -20.95
C VAL A 656 17.18 1.20 -21.37
N ALA A 657 16.16 1.11 -20.51
CA ALA A 657 14.83 1.64 -20.79
C ALA A 657 14.82 3.18 -20.90
N ALA A 658 15.49 3.87 -19.97
CA ALA A 658 15.64 5.33 -19.99
C ALA A 658 16.34 5.83 -21.25
N HIS A 659 17.50 5.25 -21.60
CA HIS A 659 18.25 5.63 -22.79
C HIS A 659 17.45 5.41 -24.08
N ALA A 660 16.79 4.25 -24.22
CA ALA A 660 15.97 3.95 -25.40
C ALA A 660 14.81 4.95 -25.59
N LEU A 661 14.25 5.47 -24.48
CA LEU A 661 13.19 6.47 -24.49
C LEU A 661 13.72 7.92 -24.54
N ARG A 662 15.04 8.10 -24.68
CA ARG A 662 15.73 9.40 -24.72
C ARG A 662 15.52 10.25 -23.46
N LEU A 663 15.58 9.59 -22.31
CA LEU A 663 15.65 10.22 -20.99
C LEU A 663 17.12 10.32 -20.55
N ASP A 664 17.52 11.47 -20.03
CA ASP A 664 18.86 11.65 -19.44
C ASP A 664 19.00 10.74 -18.19
N LEU A 665 20.10 10.00 -18.11
CA LEU A 665 20.37 9.13 -16.96
C LEU A 665 20.77 9.98 -15.73
N PRO A 666 20.15 9.80 -14.56
CA PRO A 666 20.57 10.48 -13.33
C PRO A 666 22.03 10.16 -12.97
N GLU A 667 22.81 11.17 -12.59
CA GLU A 667 24.22 11.01 -12.19
C GLU A 667 24.41 10.14 -10.94
N ASN A 668 23.35 9.95 -10.16
CA ASN A 668 23.32 9.16 -8.92
C ASN A 668 22.74 7.75 -9.10
N TRP A 669 22.65 7.25 -10.34
CA TRP A 669 22.31 5.87 -10.64
C TRP A 669 23.56 4.97 -10.67
N ASP A 670 23.39 3.74 -10.19
CA ASP A 670 24.40 2.69 -10.30
C ASP A 670 24.27 1.94 -11.65
N ALA A 671 23.07 1.97 -12.25
CA ALA A 671 22.74 1.32 -13.52
C ALA A 671 23.54 1.87 -14.71
N LYS A 672 24.06 0.97 -15.53
CA LYS A 672 24.83 1.27 -16.76
C LYS A 672 24.12 0.70 -17.98
N ILE A 673 24.39 1.24 -19.17
CA ILE A 673 23.98 0.60 -20.42
C ILE A 673 24.96 -0.55 -20.72
N PRO A 674 24.52 -1.81 -20.90
CA PRO A 674 25.42 -2.91 -21.21
C PRO A 674 26.24 -2.67 -22.49
N ALA A 675 27.54 -2.90 -22.41
CA ALA A 675 28.46 -2.65 -23.51
C ALA A 675 28.09 -3.49 -24.76
N GLY A 676 27.98 -2.84 -25.92
CA GLY A 676 27.64 -3.49 -27.18
C GLY A 676 26.14 -3.81 -27.39
N LEU A 677 25.25 -3.44 -26.45
CA LEU A 677 23.80 -3.64 -26.61
C LEU A 677 23.25 -2.89 -27.83
N PHE A 678 23.51 -1.58 -27.90
CA PHE A 678 23.10 -0.72 -29.01
C PHE A 678 24.26 -0.49 -29.98
N GLN A 679 23.99 -0.51 -31.28
CA GLN A 679 24.95 -0.07 -32.29
C GLN A 679 24.90 1.44 -32.53
N ASP A 680 26.07 2.06 -32.63
CA ASP A 680 26.28 3.37 -33.27
C ASP A 680 26.00 3.30 -34.79
N LYS A 681 24.72 3.21 -35.19
CA LYS A 681 24.34 3.24 -36.61
C LYS A 681 24.45 4.68 -37.14
N LYS A 682 25.48 4.92 -37.97
CA LYS A 682 25.69 6.16 -38.74
C LYS A 682 24.63 6.38 -39.81
#